data_AF-A0A2U0I417-F1
#
_entry.id   AF-A0A2U0I417-F1
#
_cell.length_a   1.000
_cell.length_b   1.000
_cell.length_c   1.000
_cell.angle_alpha   90.00
_cell.angle_beta   90.00
_cell.angle_gamma   90.00
#
_symmetry.space_group_name_H-M   'P 1'
#
loop_
_entity.id
_entity.type
_entity.pdbx_description
1 polymer ?
#
loop_
_entity_poly.entity_id
_entity_poly.type
_entity_poly.pdbx_seq_one_letter_code
_entity_poly.pdbx_strand_id
1 'polypeptide(L)'
;MIMKHLLLSLLTLYSVAATAQSDLFVRPNPSSNTDSYVYVNNVELYVENDIDLRKNNTDTTEASIYLRNNGQLIQGDDTAQNKGDGMLSVYQTIAETSAFHYNYWGMPVGATLTSAGSTLPAGNTASSVFTVYNCEGCNPDDTAGTKTLTTTGRNGFLNPDLTISTRWVYELQPSKDREDEGAWRRLNGTATSNPAYGFIMKGISPNPITGNTGDPNIDGMTDVTYDLRGRPKNGKISINMAAGDEIVLAGNPYPSVLDLHKLASDNQTGGANIASFRFWDEPKDDEFSHYYSDKSGAYGVYVPNPPGGGVYNISSFNNYSASGTGGPSGTGSTTEYRKQQFTPIGQGFIIVTDGTAGTIEFNNSQRVFGLKAATEVFHRPGNDNNITMDGGPDTNPGDPDGSVLAEVDPRAPHLRIDVVMEEKYGRQLVLGFDDSTSLGFDLGWDGKSPMDAKNGEAYFLIGEDDNREPYVINFLNYDKQTMIPIGFNLTKQTKLLVQTVEEVKMSGKKAYIYDKELDTYQGFTHGKSATYNLQAGTYDNRFFVVFRTDKELDAYTTKTQGRAQQDVDFFQNNRLGVLEVTNPEGYDIAQALVFDLTGKLVYQQQNIGTEKRFSFPTSNLSDGVYIVKLKTTDNIDISYKTSVYNKQ
;
A
#
# COMPACT_ATOMS: atom_id res chain seq x y z
N MET A 1 66.38 -6.14 73.66
CA MET A 1 66.10 -4.92 72.86
C MET A 1 65.21 -5.39 71.69
N ILE A 2 63.91 -5.65 71.89
CA ILE A 2 62.74 -4.75 71.77
C ILE A 2 62.69 -4.11 70.36
N MET A 3 61.66 -4.21 69.48
CA MET A 3 60.32 -4.80 69.45
C MET A 3 59.76 -4.75 68.00
N LYS A 4 58.90 -5.73 67.65
CA LYS A 4 57.65 -5.70 66.83
C LYS A 4 57.63 -5.43 65.30
N HIS A 5 56.78 -6.25 64.67
CA HIS A 5 56.24 -6.28 63.30
C HIS A 5 55.59 -4.98 62.79
N LEU A 6 55.56 -4.78 61.46
CA LEU A 6 54.30 -4.53 60.71
C LEU A 6 54.48 -4.72 59.18
N LEU A 7 53.58 -5.48 58.55
CA LEU A 7 53.30 -5.39 57.11
C LEU A 7 52.66 -4.03 56.80
N LEU A 8 52.99 -3.43 55.65
CA LEU A 8 52.04 -2.58 54.94
C LEU A 8 52.29 -2.64 53.43
N SER A 9 51.33 -3.23 52.73
CA SER A 9 51.13 -3.14 51.30
C SER A 9 50.86 -1.70 50.88
N LEU A 10 51.53 -1.20 49.84
CA LEU A 10 51.08 -0.03 49.11
C LEU A 10 51.07 -0.32 47.61
N LEU A 11 49.87 -0.73 47.18
CA LEU A 11 49.41 -0.83 45.81
C LEU A 11 49.38 0.60 45.24
N THR A 12 50.28 0.94 44.33
CA THR A 12 50.14 2.15 43.51
C THR A 12 49.41 1.76 42.22
N LEU A 13 48.08 1.89 42.24
CA LEU A 13 47.27 1.92 41.03
C LEU A 13 47.73 3.09 40.17
N TYR A 14 48.31 2.79 39.00
CA TYR A 14 48.25 3.68 37.86
C TYR A 14 46.78 3.69 37.38
N SER A 15 46.01 4.68 37.80
CA SER A 15 44.74 4.99 37.15
C SER A 15 45.04 5.68 35.83
N VAL A 16 45.18 4.89 34.77
CA VAL A 16 45.01 5.40 33.40
C VAL A 16 43.53 5.76 33.29
N ALA A 17 43.21 7.04 33.36
CA ALA A 17 41.90 7.53 33.00
C ALA A 17 41.72 7.25 31.51
N ALA A 18 41.03 6.16 31.18
CA ALA A 18 40.47 5.97 29.85
C ALA A 18 39.46 7.09 29.64
N THR A 19 39.85 8.16 28.95
CA THR A 19 38.89 9.11 28.41
C THR A 19 38.08 8.34 27.38
N ALA A 20 36.81 8.05 27.69
CA ALA A 20 35.87 7.50 26.72
C ALA A 20 35.78 8.48 25.53
N GLN A 21 36.53 8.19 24.46
CA GLN A 21 36.43 8.94 23.21
C GLN A 21 35.25 8.37 22.45
N SER A 22 34.28 9.23 22.11
CA SER A 22 33.29 8.92 21.09
C SER A 22 33.97 8.88 19.72
N ASP A 23 33.54 7.98 18.84
CA ASP A 23 34.14 7.85 17.50
C ASP A 23 33.94 9.11 16.65
N LEU A 24 32.80 9.79 16.82
CA LEU A 24 32.58 11.11 16.25
C LEU A 24 32.26 12.11 17.36
N PHE A 25 33.09 13.15 17.48
CA PHE A 25 32.87 14.27 18.39
C PHE A 25 32.85 15.59 17.62
N VAL A 26 31.74 16.33 17.69
CA VAL A 26 31.62 17.64 17.03
C VAL A 26 31.24 18.69 18.06
N ARG A 27 32.03 19.76 18.13
CA ARG A 27 31.78 20.91 19.02
C ARG A 27 32.33 22.21 18.44
N PRO A 28 31.87 23.38 18.91
CA PRO A 28 32.56 24.64 18.69
C PRO A 28 34.04 24.55 19.06
N ASN A 29 34.86 25.31 18.34
CA ASN A 29 36.28 25.41 18.64
C ASN A 29 36.46 25.95 20.07
N PRO A 30 37.12 25.21 20.98
CA PRO A 30 37.20 25.60 22.39
C PRO A 30 38.04 26.86 22.64
N SER A 31 38.86 27.28 21.67
CA SER A 31 39.75 28.44 21.79
C SER A 31 39.18 29.70 21.16
N SER A 32 38.58 29.59 19.97
CA SER A 32 38.00 30.72 19.24
C SER A 32 36.49 30.88 19.47
N ASN A 33 35.84 29.88 20.07
CA ASN A 33 34.39 29.76 20.17
C ASN A 33 33.67 29.87 18.81
N THR A 34 34.34 29.49 17.73
CA THR A 34 33.76 29.45 16.39
C THR A 34 33.01 28.14 16.19
N ASP A 35 31.85 28.22 15.55
CA ASP A 35 31.01 27.05 15.27
C ASP A 35 31.76 26.05 14.38
N SER A 36 31.51 24.77 14.60
CA SER A 36 32.04 23.67 13.79
C SER A 36 30.94 22.64 13.54
N TYR A 37 30.83 22.17 12.31
CA TYR A 37 29.81 21.20 11.91
C TYR A 37 30.33 20.30 10.78
N VAL A 38 29.69 19.15 10.63
CA VAL A 38 29.90 18.21 9.52
C VAL A 38 28.76 18.39 8.53
N TYR A 39 29.08 18.61 7.26
CA TYR A 39 28.10 18.73 6.18
C TYR A 39 28.20 17.50 5.28
N VAL A 40 27.11 16.73 5.19
CA VAL A 40 27.02 15.44 4.51
C VAL A 40 26.05 15.59 3.34
N ASN A 41 26.58 15.57 2.12
CA ASN A 41 25.82 15.84 0.90
C ASN A 41 25.86 14.64 -0.05
N ASN A 42 24.73 13.96 -0.23
CA ASN A 42 24.59 12.80 -1.11
C ASN A 42 25.65 11.70 -0.90
N VAL A 43 26.06 11.51 0.35
CA VAL A 43 27.03 10.50 0.79
C VAL A 43 26.63 9.91 2.12
N GLU A 44 27.22 8.78 2.46
CA GLU A 44 27.13 8.16 3.77
C GLU A 44 28.14 8.81 4.73
N LEU A 45 27.68 9.20 5.91
CA LEU A 45 28.52 9.35 7.08
C LEU A 45 28.39 8.09 7.93
N TYR A 46 29.43 7.26 7.92
CA TYR A 46 29.49 6.04 8.73
C TYR A 46 30.26 6.29 10.04
N VAL A 47 29.71 5.87 11.17
CA VAL A 47 30.36 5.94 12.49
C VAL A 47 30.19 4.61 13.21
N GLU A 48 31.28 3.95 13.61
CA GLU A 48 31.18 2.62 14.25
C GLU A 48 30.51 2.72 15.64
N ASN A 49 30.96 3.60 16.53
CA ASN A 49 30.47 3.71 17.91
C ASN A 49 29.63 4.97 18.18
N ASP A 50 29.68 5.51 19.41
CA ASP A 50 28.84 6.62 19.86
C ASP A 50 29.26 7.96 19.25
N ILE A 51 28.26 8.83 19.06
CA ILE A 51 28.41 10.21 18.61
C ILE A 51 28.17 11.15 19.80
N ASP A 52 29.08 12.09 20.06
CA ASP A 52 28.87 13.19 21.01
C ASP A 52 28.82 14.53 20.26
N LEU A 53 27.67 15.18 20.31
CA LEU A 53 27.42 16.46 19.63
C LEU A 53 27.29 17.57 20.65
N ARG A 54 27.96 18.70 20.41
CA ARG A 54 27.78 19.93 21.18
C ARG A 54 27.11 20.99 20.35
N LYS A 55 26.15 21.66 20.97
CA LYS A 55 25.40 22.75 20.35
C LYS A 55 26.36 23.86 19.91
N ASN A 56 26.16 24.36 18.68
CA ASN A 56 26.89 25.51 18.17
C ASN A 56 26.33 26.83 18.72
N ASN A 57 27.11 27.91 18.62
CA ASN A 57 26.80 29.17 19.28
C ASN A 57 25.78 30.01 18.50
N THR A 58 25.76 29.90 17.17
CA THR A 58 24.88 30.72 16.32
C THR A 58 23.69 29.91 15.81
N ASP A 59 22.52 30.55 15.76
CA ASP A 59 21.28 29.89 15.31
C ASP A 59 21.35 29.44 13.85
N THR A 60 22.14 30.15 13.03
CA THR A 60 22.36 29.83 11.61
C THR A 60 23.17 28.56 11.38
N THR A 61 23.98 28.14 12.35
CA THR A 61 24.79 26.90 12.28
C THR A 61 24.62 26.04 13.53
N GLU A 62 23.44 26.08 14.14
CA GLU A 62 23.14 25.49 15.46
C GLU A 62 23.40 23.98 15.52
N ALA A 63 23.11 23.27 14.43
CA ALA A 63 23.32 21.83 14.34
C ALA A 63 24.79 21.48 14.09
N SER A 64 25.20 20.33 14.61
CA SER A 64 26.55 19.80 14.53
C SER A 64 26.75 18.91 13.29
N ILE A 65 25.67 18.34 12.75
CA ILE A 65 25.67 17.53 11.53
C ILE A 65 24.51 17.98 10.64
N TYR A 66 24.77 18.17 9.35
CA TYR A 66 23.78 18.52 8.34
C TYR A 66 23.74 17.44 7.25
N LEU A 67 22.59 16.78 7.10
CA LEU A 67 22.32 15.81 6.03
C LEU A 67 21.54 16.53 4.91
N ARG A 68 22.09 16.49 3.68
CA ARG A 68 21.55 17.19 2.50
C ARG A 68 21.61 16.31 1.26
N ASN A 69 20.68 16.52 0.33
CA ASN A 69 20.54 15.77 -0.92
C ASN A 69 20.76 14.25 -0.75
N ASN A 70 19.92 13.59 0.06
CA ASN A 70 20.06 12.15 0.36
C ASN A 70 21.31 11.75 1.15
N GLY A 71 21.98 12.70 1.81
CA GLY A 71 22.99 12.39 2.82
C GLY A 71 22.38 11.58 3.97
N GLN A 72 23.10 10.57 4.45
CA GLN A 72 22.63 9.66 5.50
C GLN A 72 23.69 9.49 6.58
N LEU A 73 23.25 9.20 7.80
CA LEU A 73 24.11 8.79 8.91
C LEU A 73 23.82 7.32 9.24
N ILE A 74 24.82 6.45 9.09
CA ILE A 74 24.76 5.04 9.49
C ILE A 74 25.72 4.80 10.65
N GLN A 75 25.26 4.03 11.64
CA GLN A 75 26.08 3.64 12.79
C GLN A 75 26.22 2.12 12.87
N GLY A 76 27.39 1.63 13.31
CA GLY A 76 27.72 0.20 13.36
C GLY A 76 27.23 -0.50 14.63
N ASP A 77 27.58 0.03 15.80
CA ASP A 77 27.32 -0.57 17.10
C ASP A 77 25.89 -0.28 17.58
N ASP A 78 25.06 -1.34 17.64
CA ASP A 78 23.68 -1.30 18.13
C ASP A 78 23.55 -0.89 19.61
N THR A 79 24.65 -0.93 20.38
CA THR A 79 24.68 -0.60 21.80
C THR A 79 25.19 0.81 22.09
N ALA A 80 25.77 1.48 21.08
CA ALA A 80 26.34 2.81 21.23
C ALA A 80 25.26 3.87 21.53
N GLN A 81 25.50 4.65 22.59
CA GLN A 81 24.57 5.66 23.07
C GLN A 81 25.05 7.07 22.71
N ASN A 82 24.45 7.65 21.66
CA ASN A 82 24.73 9.03 21.27
C ASN A 82 24.43 10.00 22.42
N LYS A 83 25.24 11.05 22.58
CA LYS A 83 25.19 11.96 23.74
C LYS A 83 25.45 13.41 23.35
N GLY A 84 25.39 14.29 24.36
CA GLY A 84 25.55 15.73 24.19
C GLY A 84 24.24 16.48 23.88
N ASP A 85 24.35 17.79 23.70
CA ASP A 85 23.25 18.73 23.50
C ASP A 85 23.15 19.30 22.06
N GLY A 86 24.12 18.95 21.21
CA GLY A 86 24.12 19.26 19.78
C GLY A 86 23.12 18.43 18.98
N MET A 87 22.89 18.83 17.73
CA MET A 87 21.82 18.28 16.89
C MET A 87 22.36 17.82 15.53
N LEU A 88 21.74 16.79 14.98
CA LEU A 88 21.72 16.50 13.55
C LEU A 88 20.52 17.21 12.93
N SER A 89 20.69 17.79 11.73
CA SER A 89 19.65 18.38 10.89
C SER A 89 19.50 17.54 9.62
N VAL A 90 18.27 17.20 9.25
CA VAL A 90 17.94 16.52 8.00
C VAL A 90 16.66 17.10 7.39
N TYR A 91 16.72 17.42 6.10
CA TYR A 91 15.56 17.91 5.38
C TYR A 91 14.65 16.76 4.94
N GLN A 92 13.35 16.98 5.07
CA GLN A 92 12.30 16.10 4.53
C GLN A 92 11.23 16.94 3.85
N THR A 93 10.98 16.65 2.57
CA THR A 93 10.02 17.40 1.75
C THR A 93 8.78 16.57 1.50
N ILE A 94 7.62 17.12 1.84
CA ILE A 94 6.32 16.59 1.42
C ILE A 94 5.88 17.34 0.18
N ALA A 95 5.64 16.62 -0.91
CA ALA A 95 5.04 17.19 -2.11
C ALA A 95 3.52 17.30 -1.94
N GLU A 96 2.94 18.37 -2.48
CA GLU A 96 1.50 18.58 -2.58
C GLU A 96 0.74 18.31 -1.26
N THR A 97 1.08 19.09 -0.22
CA THR A 97 0.44 19.02 1.09
C THR A 97 -0.48 20.22 1.34
N SER A 98 -1.46 20.05 2.25
CA SER A 98 -2.27 21.15 2.78
C SER A 98 -2.74 20.90 4.21
N ALA A 99 -3.36 21.92 4.83
CA ALA A 99 -3.92 21.82 6.18
C ALA A 99 -5.04 20.78 6.36
N PHE A 100 -5.54 20.16 5.28
CA PHE A 100 -6.61 19.17 5.34
C PHE A 100 -6.13 17.73 5.22
N HIS A 101 -4.90 17.52 4.76
CA HIS A 101 -4.36 16.23 4.35
C HIS A 101 -3.44 15.64 5.42
N TYR A 102 -3.64 14.37 5.76
CA TYR A 102 -2.82 13.65 6.73
C TYR A 102 -1.52 13.14 6.11
N ASN A 103 -0.49 13.17 6.94
CA ASN A 103 0.86 12.73 6.64
C ASN A 103 1.34 11.84 7.78
N TYR A 104 1.98 10.73 7.45
CA TYR A 104 2.50 9.76 8.42
C TYR A 104 4.00 9.99 8.60
N TRP A 105 4.43 10.14 9.85
CA TRP A 105 5.78 10.56 10.21
C TRP A 105 6.46 9.58 11.15
N GLY A 106 7.73 9.35 10.91
CA GLY A 106 8.73 8.86 11.85
C GLY A 106 9.70 9.98 12.22
N MET A 107 10.42 9.83 13.32
CA MET A 107 11.41 10.82 13.74
C MET A 107 12.80 10.19 13.81
N PRO A 108 13.75 10.59 12.94
CA PRO A 108 15.11 10.07 12.93
C PRO A 108 15.96 10.60 14.10
N VAL A 109 15.46 11.63 14.77
CA VAL A 109 16.14 12.38 15.82
C VAL A 109 15.29 12.50 17.07
N GLY A 110 15.90 12.39 18.24
CA GLY A 110 15.27 12.61 19.55
C GLY A 110 15.57 13.99 20.13
N ALA A 111 14.82 14.41 21.15
CA ALA A 111 15.10 15.65 21.86
C ALA A 111 16.48 15.63 22.55
N THR A 112 17.16 16.77 22.59
CA THR A 112 18.47 16.94 23.27
C THR A 112 18.32 17.59 24.64
N LEU A 113 17.26 18.38 24.85
CA LEU A 113 17.03 19.20 26.03
C LEU A 113 15.60 19.00 26.57
N THR A 114 15.44 19.17 27.88
CA THR A 114 14.14 19.30 28.54
C THR A 114 13.57 20.72 28.39
N SER A 115 12.29 20.92 28.73
CA SER A 115 11.70 22.28 28.82
C SER A 115 12.39 23.18 29.85
N ALA A 116 13.18 22.61 30.77
CA ALA A 116 13.98 23.35 31.74
C ALA A 116 15.41 23.66 31.25
N GLY A 117 15.75 23.31 30.01
CA GLY A 117 17.06 23.58 29.40
C GLY A 117 18.18 22.60 29.79
N SER A 118 17.88 21.54 30.55
CA SER A 118 18.87 20.50 30.89
C SER A 118 19.03 19.47 29.77
N THR A 119 20.26 19.03 29.53
CA THR A 119 20.59 17.93 28.59
C THR A 119 19.94 16.63 29.01
N LEU A 120 19.32 15.94 28.05
CA LEU A 120 18.72 14.63 28.24
C LEU A 120 19.80 13.53 28.30
N PRO A 121 19.56 12.41 29.01
CA PRO A 121 20.48 11.27 29.09
C PRO A 121 20.89 10.75 27.71
N ALA A 122 22.07 10.13 27.60
CA ALA A 122 22.55 9.53 26.35
C ALA A 122 21.58 8.45 25.82
N GLY A 123 21.66 8.19 24.50
CA GLY A 123 20.83 7.23 23.79
C GLY A 123 19.60 7.83 23.13
N ASN A 124 18.67 6.94 22.76
CA ASN A 124 17.46 7.26 22.01
C ASN A 124 16.43 7.95 22.92
N THR A 125 16.23 9.24 22.70
CA THR A 125 15.24 10.04 23.41
C THR A 125 13.95 10.17 22.59
N ALA A 126 12.85 10.50 23.27
CA ALA A 126 11.56 10.75 22.63
C ALA A 126 11.65 11.93 21.64
N SER A 127 10.82 11.86 20.60
CA SER A 127 10.67 12.88 19.55
C SER A 127 9.23 13.35 19.48
N SER A 128 8.99 14.49 18.84
CA SER A 128 7.62 14.99 18.57
C SER A 128 7.68 16.12 17.53
N VAL A 129 6.53 16.75 17.26
CA VAL A 129 6.46 18.00 16.48
C VAL A 129 7.44 19.09 16.94
N PHE A 130 7.95 19.04 18.19
CA PHE A 130 8.93 20.02 18.70
C PHE A 130 10.37 19.79 18.23
N THR A 131 10.67 18.69 17.55
CA THR A 131 11.96 18.47 16.86
C THR A 131 11.88 18.85 15.37
N VAL A 132 10.77 19.47 14.95
CA VAL A 132 10.56 19.98 13.59
C VAL A 132 10.90 21.47 13.55
N TYR A 133 11.70 21.87 12.59
CA TYR A 133 12.12 23.24 12.32
C TYR A 133 11.68 23.64 10.91
N ASN A 134 11.46 24.93 10.74
CA ASN A 134 11.39 25.56 9.44
C ASN A 134 12.81 25.64 8.86
N CYS A 135 12.99 25.21 7.61
CA CYS A 135 14.21 25.55 6.89
C CYS A 135 14.10 27.00 6.39
N GLU A 136 15.14 27.80 6.63
CA GLU A 136 15.19 29.15 6.08
C GLU A 136 15.77 29.07 4.67
N GLY A 137 14.96 29.37 3.64
CA GLY A 137 15.36 29.25 2.23
C GLY A 137 15.27 27.84 1.66
N CYS A 138 15.52 26.82 2.49
CA CYS A 138 15.41 25.40 2.15
C CYS A 138 16.28 24.94 0.98
N ASN A 139 17.31 25.71 0.62
CA ASN A 139 18.34 25.25 -0.31
C ASN A 139 19.18 24.17 0.38
N PRO A 140 19.63 23.12 -0.32
CA PRO A 140 20.55 22.16 0.26
C PRO A 140 21.72 22.79 1.04
N ASP A 141 22.30 23.88 0.53
CA ASP A 141 23.44 24.57 1.18
C ASP A 141 23.07 25.38 2.43
N ASP A 142 21.78 25.53 2.74
CA ASP A 142 21.31 26.27 3.91
C ASP A 142 21.46 25.43 5.20
N THR A 143 22.01 26.06 6.24
CA THR A 143 22.17 25.50 7.58
C THR A 143 21.24 26.13 8.62
N ALA A 144 20.67 27.29 8.28
CA ALA A 144 19.78 28.03 9.15
C ALA A 144 18.40 27.35 9.24
N GLY A 145 17.80 27.47 10.40
CA GLY A 145 16.46 26.94 10.63
C GLY A 145 15.91 27.42 11.95
N THR A 146 14.62 27.71 11.95
CA THR A 146 13.90 28.26 13.09
C THR A 146 12.93 27.25 13.63
N LYS A 147 12.80 27.19 14.96
CA LYS A 147 11.88 26.23 15.58
C LYS A 147 10.46 26.53 15.14
N THR A 148 9.77 25.49 14.66
CA THR A 148 8.42 25.63 14.13
C THR A 148 7.45 26.12 15.21
N LEU A 149 6.54 27.02 14.83
CA LEU A 149 5.45 27.44 15.71
C LEU A 149 4.37 26.36 15.78
N THR A 150 3.55 26.42 16.83
CA THR A 150 2.40 25.52 16.96
C THR A 150 1.12 26.27 17.24
N THR A 151 0.01 25.76 16.74
CA THR A 151 -1.33 26.26 17.03
C THR A 151 -2.25 25.13 17.50
N THR A 152 -3.28 25.49 18.28
CA THR A 152 -4.41 24.60 18.62
C THR A 152 -5.58 24.75 17.64
N GLY A 153 -5.49 25.74 16.72
CA GLY A 153 -6.40 25.92 15.60
C GLY A 153 -6.38 24.73 14.65
N ARG A 154 -7.37 24.64 13.76
CA ARG A 154 -7.50 23.51 12.83
C ARG A 154 -6.47 23.53 11.70
N ASN A 155 -5.99 24.70 11.30
CA ASN A 155 -5.15 24.82 10.11
C ASN A 155 -3.72 25.17 10.51
N GLY A 156 -2.76 24.41 9.98
CA GLY A 156 -1.37 24.83 9.91
C GLY A 156 -1.12 25.68 8.67
N PHE A 157 -0.09 26.50 8.69
CA PHE A 157 0.23 27.40 7.57
C PHE A 157 1.74 27.68 7.49
N LEU A 158 2.22 28.03 6.29
CA LEU A 158 3.63 28.36 6.04
C LEU A 158 3.96 29.83 6.30
N ASN A 159 3.10 30.76 5.88
CA ASN A 159 3.35 32.20 6.00
C ASN A 159 2.52 32.85 7.13
N PRO A 160 3.07 33.79 7.91
CA PRO A 160 4.44 34.35 7.82
C PRO A 160 5.53 33.42 8.36
N ASP A 161 5.18 32.50 9.26
CA ASP A 161 6.09 31.53 9.85
C ASP A 161 5.45 30.14 9.85
N LEU A 162 6.26 29.11 9.57
CA LEU A 162 5.83 27.71 9.60
C LEU A 162 5.15 27.40 10.94
N THR A 163 3.87 27.06 10.86
CA THR A 163 3.01 26.81 12.03
C THR A 163 2.27 25.51 11.86
N ILE A 164 2.54 24.54 12.75
CA ILE A 164 1.89 23.22 12.73
C ILE A 164 0.67 23.20 13.67
N SER A 165 -0.43 22.61 13.20
CA SER A 165 -1.60 22.36 14.06
C SER A 165 -1.40 21.12 14.94
N THR A 166 -1.30 21.34 16.25
CA THR A 166 -1.28 20.28 17.28
C THR A 166 -2.65 19.63 17.51
N ARG A 167 -3.68 20.07 16.78
CA ARG A 167 -5.01 19.46 16.84
C ARG A 167 -5.01 18.08 16.21
N TRP A 168 -4.20 17.87 15.19
CA TRP A 168 -4.21 16.68 14.34
C TRP A 168 -3.02 15.76 14.56
N VAL A 169 -2.28 15.94 15.65
CA VAL A 169 -1.09 15.14 15.95
C VAL A 169 -1.47 13.96 16.85
N TYR A 170 -1.43 12.76 16.29
CA TYR A 170 -1.82 11.53 16.97
C TYR A 170 -0.84 10.39 16.69
N GLU A 171 -0.69 9.48 17.63
CA GLU A 171 -0.03 8.19 17.43
C GLU A 171 -1.07 7.07 17.56
N LEU A 172 -0.90 5.99 16.80
CA LEU A 172 -1.64 4.75 16.98
C LEU A 172 -0.77 3.81 17.82
N GLN A 173 -1.19 3.58 19.06
CA GLN A 173 -0.54 2.61 19.94
C GLN A 173 -0.86 1.18 19.48
N PRO A 174 -0.06 0.17 19.88
CA PRO A 174 -0.39 -1.23 19.64
C PRO A 174 -1.86 -1.53 19.97
N SER A 175 -2.58 -2.04 18.99
CA SER A 175 -4.01 -2.33 19.08
C SER A 175 -4.40 -3.50 18.18
N LYS A 176 -5.64 -3.96 18.32
CA LYS A 176 -6.27 -4.91 17.38
C LYS A 176 -6.36 -4.27 15.98
N ASP A 177 -6.56 -5.08 14.94
CA ASP A 177 -6.58 -4.66 13.52
C ASP A 177 -7.79 -3.79 13.11
N ARG A 178 -8.52 -3.25 14.08
CA ARG A 178 -9.44 -2.16 13.83
C ARG A 178 -8.76 -0.93 14.40
N GLU A 179 -8.60 0.11 13.58
CA GLU A 179 -8.16 1.44 14.02
C GLU A 179 -9.23 2.07 14.91
N ASP A 180 -9.55 1.39 16.01
CA ASP A 180 -10.52 1.80 16.99
C ASP A 180 -10.12 3.20 17.45
N GLU A 181 -11.07 4.13 17.47
CA GLU A 181 -10.80 5.54 17.83
C GLU A 181 -10.07 5.64 19.19
N GLY A 182 -10.33 4.70 20.10
CA GLY A 182 -9.68 4.62 21.41
C GLY A 182 -8.19 4.22 21.40
N ALA A 183 -7.67 3.65 20.29
CA ALA A 183 -6.26 3.31 20.12
C ALA A 183 -5.40 4.53 19.72
N TRP A 184 -6.04 5.57 19.19
CA TRP A 184 -5.38 6.81 18.81
C TRP A 184 -5.15 7.71 20.02
N ARG A 185 -3.88 7.97 20.33
CA ARG A 185 -3.48 8.84 21.44
C ARG A 185 -3.00 10.19 20.90
N ARG A 186 -3.65 11.26 21.32
CA ARG A 186 -3.27 12.63 20.94
C ARG A 186 -1.94 13.02 21.57
N LEU A 187 -1.02 13.54 20.76
CA LEU A 187 0.25 14.09 21.22
C LEU A 187 0.09 15.58 21.54
N ASN A 188 -0.24 15.87 22.80
CA ASN A 188 -0.22 17.24 23.31
C ASN A 188 1.20 17.53 23.83
N GLY A 189 1.92 18.52 23.29
CA GLY A 189 2.91 19.38 23.98
C GLY A 189 4.08 18.78 24.80
N THR A 190 3.74 17.86 25.68
CA THR A 190 4.50 17.29 26.79
C THR A 190 4.46 15.75 26.79
N ALA A 191 3.75 15.12 25.85
CA ALA A 191 3.63 13.68 25.78
C ALA A 191 4.96 13.03 25.35
N THR A 192 5.52 12.21 26.24
CA THR A 192 6.66 11.34 25.92
C THR A 192 6.19 10.19 25.03
N SER A 193 6.68 10.11 23.80
CA SER A 193 6.42 9.01 22.87
C SER A 193 7.60 8.03 22.82
N ASN A 194 7.32 6.77 22.51
CA ASN A 194 8.37 5.78 22.27
C ASN A 194 9.18 6.22 21.03
N PRO A 195 10.53 6.19 21.05
CA PRO A 195 11.33 6.57 19.90
C PRO A 195 11.04 5.81 18.59
N ALA A 196 10.43 4.61 18.65
CA ALA A 196 10.01 3.85 17.46
C ALA A 196 8.60 4.20 16.95
N TYR A 197 7.79 4.89 17.76
CA TYR A 197 6.43 5.24 17.33
C TYR A 197 6.47 6.31 16.25
N GLY A 198 5.61 6.10 15.26
CA GLY A 198 5.25 7.14 14.31
C GLY A 198 4.10 7.98 14.85
N PHE A 199 3.81 9.06 14.15
CA PHE A 199 2.63 9.87 14.39
C PHE A 199 2.06 10.38 13.08
N ILE A 200 0.77 10.66 13.06
CA ILE A 200 0.12 11.39 11.98
C ILE A 200 0.07 12.87 12.33
N MET A 201 0.19 13.73 11.34
CA MET A 201 -0.25 15.12 11.45
C MET A 201 -0.81 15.59 10.11
N LYS A 202 -1.72 16.57 10.14
CA LYS A 202 -2.09 17.24 8.90
C LYS A 202 -0.93 18.10 8.39
N GLY A 203 -0.87 18.26 7.07
CA GLY A 203 0.04 19.18 6.42
C GLY A 203 -0.26 20.64 6.75
N ILE A 204 0.28 21.52 5.93
CA ILE A 204 0.12 22.97 6.10
C ILE A 204 -0.25 23.59 4.77
N SER A 205 -0.96 24.71 4.85
CA SER A 205 -1.35 25.51 3.70
C SER A 205 -0.38 26.67 3.48
N PRO A 206 -0.28 27.24 2.27
CA PRO A 206 0.61 28.39 2.03
C PRO A 206 0.32 29.57 2.96
N ASN A 207 -0.95 29.84 3.25
CA ASN A 207 -1.41 30.98 4.02
C ASN A 207 -2.44 30.57 5.10
N PRO A 208 -2.66 31.39 6.14
CA PRO A 208 -3.68 31.13 7.14
C PRO A 208 -5.08 31.07 6.52
N ILE A 209 -5.82 30.00 6.79
CA ILE A 209 -7.20 29.83 6.31
C ILE A 209 -8.20 30.35 7.34
N THR A 210 -9.08 31.26 6.93
CA THR A 210 -10.21 31.73 7.72
C THR A 210 -11.49 30.96 7.34
N GLY A 211 -11.99 30.07 8.21
CA GLY A 211 -13.26 29.35 8.00
C GLY A 211 -13.16 27.82 8.12
N ASN A 212 -14.29 27.13 7.95
CA ASN A 212 -14.41 25.66 7.98
C ASN A 212 -14.48 25.01 6.59
N THR A 213 -14.52 25.80 5.52
CA THR A 213 -14.65 25.32 4.15
C THR A 213 -13.34 25.50 3.43
N GLY A 214 -12.69 24.39 3.05
CA GLY A 214 -11.57 24.39 2.13
C GLY A 214 -12.07 24.63 0.72
N ASP A 215 -12.22 25.91 0.34
CA ASP A 215 -12.33 26.24 -1.07
C ASP A 215 -10.98 25.83 -1.72
N PRO A 216 -10.96 24.88 -2.66
CA PRO A 216 -9.73 24.43 -3.32
C PRO A 216 -8.99 25.59 -4.02
N ASN A 217 -9.69 26.69 -4.36
CA ASN A 217 -9.09 27.90 -4.92
C ASN A 217 -8.37 28.78 -3.88
N ILE A 218 -8.64 28.57 -2.58
CA ILE A 218 -8.03 29.32 -1.47
C ILE A 218 -6.84 28.55 -0.88
N ASP A 219 -6.85 27.22 -0.96
CA ASP A 219 -5.95 26.33 -0.23
C ASP A 219 -4.96 25.55 -1.11
N GLY A 220 -4.39 26.20 -2.13
CA GLY A 220 -3.51 25.53 -3.08
C GLY A 220 -2.49 24.60 -2.40
N MET A 221 -2.40 23.36 -2.90
CA MET A 221 -1.36 22.41 -2.53
C MET A 221 0.01 23.07 -2.61
N THR A 222 0.90 22.75 -1.67
CA THR A 222 2.27 23.24 -1.69
C THR A 222 3.24 22.15 -1.31
N ASP A 223 4.42 22.21 -1.89
CA ASP A 223 5.55 21.44 -1.40
C ASP A 223 6.08 22.13 -0.13
N VAL A 224 6.40 21.33 0.88
CA VAL A 224 6.88 21.83 2.16
C VAL A 224 8.06 21.01 2.62
N THR A 225 9.19 21.68 2.81
CA THR A 225 10.38 21.09 3.40
C THR A 225 10.40 21.39 4.90
N TYR A 226 10.55 20.34 5.69
CA TYR A 226 10.74 20.39 7.13
C TYR A 226 12.19 20.04 7.46
N ASP A 227 12.75 20.71 8.45
CA ASP A 227 14.08 20.38 8.99
C ASP A 227 13.93 19.63 10.31
N LEU A 228 14.24 18.34 10.32
CA LEU A 228 14.16 17.50 11.50
C LEU A 228 15.47 17.65 12.27
N ARG A 229 15.44 18.35 13.42
CA ARG A 229 16.62 18.61 14.25
C ARG A 229 16.55 17.97 15.62
N GLY A 230 17.60 17.25 15.99
CA GLY A 230 17.74 16.65 17.32
C GLY A 230 18.91 15.69 17.41
N ARG A 231 18.99 14.90 18.49
CA ARG A 231 20.03 13.88 18.64
C ARG A 231 19.74 12.70 17.70
N PRO A 232 20.68 12.27 16.84
CA PRO A 232 20.45 11.11 15.98
C PRO A 232 20.20 9.85 16.80
N LYS A 233 19.20 9.07 16.41
CA LYS A 233 18.91 7.77 17.02
C LYS A 233 19.80 6.68 16.43
N ASN A 234 20.13 5.70 17.25
CA ASN A 234 21.05 4.60 16.93
C ASN A 234 20.57 3.27 17.54
N GLY A 235 20.94 2.16 16.90
CA GLY A 235 20.89 0.85 17.52
C GLY A 235 19.49 0.40 17.84
N LYS A 236 19.35 -0.50 18.82
CA LYS A 236 18.06 -1.14 19.10
C LYS A 236 16.98 -0.17 19.60
N ILE A 237 15.82 -0.18 18.94
CA ILE A 237 14.62 0.54 19.38
C ILE A 237 13.43 -0.41 19.26
N SER A 238 12.64 -0.53 20.32
CA SER A 238 11.66 -1.61 20.45
C SER A 238 10.23 -1.11 20.64
N ILE A 239 9.28 -1.83 20.05
CA ILE A 239 7.84 -1.71 20.30
C ILE A 239 7.34 -3.02 20.90
N ASN A 240 6.71 -2.96 22.07
CA ASN A 240 6.08 -4.13 22.67
C ASN A 240 4.65 -4.29 22.14
N MET A 241 4.33 -5.49 21.67
CA MET A 241 3.00 -5.90 21.21
C MET A 241 2.41 -6.90 22.20
N ALA A 242 1.24 -6.62 22.75
CA ALA A 242 0.52 -7.57 23.59
C ALA A 242 -0.16 -8.65 22.73
N ALA A 243 -0.60 -9.74 23.37
CA ALA A 243 -1.37 -10.77 22.67
C ALA A 243 -2.67 -10.16 22.13
N GLY A 244 -2.90 -10.31 20.82
CA GLY A 244 -4.03 -9.75 20.09
C GLY A 244 -3.79 -8.34 19.53
N ASP A 245 -2.64 -7.71 19.78
CA ASP A 245 -2.27 -6.49 19.06
C ASP A 245 -1.82 -6.89 17.65
N GLU A 246 -2.54 -6.39 16.64
CA GLU A 246 -2.32 -6.69 15.22
C GLU A 246 -1.77 -5.48 14.47
N ILE A 247 -1.88 -4.25 14.98
CA ILE A 247 -1.40 -3.04 14.31
C ILE A 247 -0.71 -2.06 15.26
N VAL A 248 0.24 -1.29 14.74
CA VAL A 248 0.87 -0.14 15.40
C VAL A 248 1.37 0.86 14.37
N LEU A 249 1.27 2.17 14.64
CA LEU A 249 1.95 3.19 13.84
C LEU A 249 3.40 3.34 14.27
N ALA A 250 4.30 2.91 13.39
CA ALA A 250 5.73 3.13 13.53
C ALA A 250 6.19 4.20 12.54
N GLY A 251 7.47 4.55 12.62
CA GLY A 251 8.12 5.27 11.54
C GLY A 251 9.60 4.99 11.53
N ASN A 252 10.26 5.31 10.41
CA ASN A 252 11.69 5.12 10.30
C ASN A 252 12.40 5.94 11.40
N PRO A 253 12.99 5.27 12.42
CA PRO A 253 13.54 5.97 13.56
C PRO A 253 14.98 6.43 13.30
N TYR A 254 15.53 6.20 12.11
CA TYR A 254 16.93 6.39 11.82
C TYR A 254 17.18 7.51 10.81
N PRO A 255 18.29 8.28 10.94
CA PRO A 255 18.75 9.24 9.94
C PRO A 255 19.39 8.55 8.71
N SER A 256 18.79 7.44 8.27
CA SER A 256 19.14 6.67 7.08
C SER A 256 17.88 6.00 6.52
N VAL A 257 17.96 5.45 5.31
CA VAL A 257 16.88 4.62 4.75
C VAL A 257 16.77 3.32 5.54
N LEU A 258 15.53 2.84 5.71
CA LEU A 258 15.19 1.60 6.40
C LEU A 258 14.66 0.55 5.40
N ASP A 259 15.20 -0.66 5.44
CA ASP A 259 14.72 -1.81 4.66
C ASP A 259 13.63 -2.58 5.44
N LEU A 260 12.40 -2.54 4.93
CA LEU A 260 11.25 -3.21 5.52
C LEU A 260 11.25 -4.73 5.32
N HIS A 261 11.89 -5.22 4.25
CA HIS A 261 12.08 -6.67 4.09
C HIS A 261 12.99 -7.18 5.21
N LYS A 262 14.10 -6.47 5.47
CA LYS A 262 15.02 -6.81 6.56
C LYS A 262 14.38 -6.63 7.94
N LEU A 263 13.60 -5.56 8.14
CA LEU A 263 12.84 -5.35 9.37
C LEU A 263 11.87 -6.53 9.62
N ALA A 264 11.13 -6.96 8.60
CA ALA A 264 10.22 -8.09 8.72
C ALA A 264 10.98 -9.39 9.03
N SER A 265 12.03 -9.72 8.27
CA SER A 265 12.80 -10.96 8.47
C SER A 265 13.42 -11.07 9.86
N ASP A 266 13.94 -9.96 10.40
CA ASP A 266 14.53 -9.91 11.74
C ASP A 266 13.50 -10.11 12.85
N ASN A 267 12.22 -9.87 12.56
CA ASN A 267 11.11 -9.91 13.52
C ASN A 267 10.15 -11.09 13.30
N GLN A 268 10.50 -12.05 12.43
CA GLN A 268 9.68 -13.26 12.15
C GLN A 268 9.86 -14.39 13.17
N THR A 269 10.92 -14.39 13.99
CA THR A 269 11.20 -15.45 14.96
C THR A 269 11.44 -14.87 16.35
N GLY A 270 10.53 -15.14 17.29
CA GLY A 270 10.64 -14.65 18.69
C GLY A 270 10.22 -13.19 18.91
N GLY A 271 9.69 -12.54 17.87
CA GLY A 271 9.10 -11.20 17.91
C GLY A 271 7.57 -11.22 17.80
N ALA A 272 6.98 -10.07 17.49
CA ALA A 272 5.53 -9.95 17.24
C ALA A 272 5.10 -10.44 15.85
N ASN A 273 6.00 -11.02 15.04
CA ASN A 273 5.75 -11.58 13.71
C ASN A 273 5.07 -10.62 12.74
N ILE A 274 5.89 -9.85 12.01
CA ILE A 274 5.39 -8.88 11.03
C ILE A 274 4.81 -9.59 9.81
N ALA A 275 3.54 -9.32 9.51
CA ALA A 275 2.81 -9.86 8.37
C ALA A 275 2.86 -8.93 7.15
N SER A 276 2.64 -7.63 7.35
CA SER A 276 2.62 -6.65 6.27
C SER A 276 2.82 -5.23 6.80
N PHE A 277 2.91 -4.26 5.89
CA PHE A 277 3.01 -2.85 6.21
C PHE A 277 1.92 -2.07 5.47
N ARG A 278 1.35 -1.04 6.09
CA ARG A 278 0.35 -0.17 5.44
C ARG A 278 0.83 1.27 5.34
N PHE A 279 0.53 1.90 4.21
CA PHE A 279 0.88 3.28 3.89
C PHE A 279 -0.37 4.03 3.50
N TRP A 280 -0.70 5.07 4.28
CA TRP A 280 -1.85 5.90 4.02
C TRP A 280 -1.59 6.84 2.85
N ASP A 281 -2.59 6.97 1.99
CA ASP A 281 -2.66 7.99 0.96
C ASP A 281 -4.09 8.53 0.83
N GLU A 282 -4.25 9.70 0.22
CA GLU A 282 -5.56 10.33 0.01
C GLU A 282 -5.57 11.24 -1.22
N PRO A 283 -6.74 11.44 -1.86
CA PRO A 283 -6.89 12.40 -2.94
C PRO A 283 -6.45 13.81 -2.52
N LYS A 284 -5.68 14.49 -3.38
CA LYS A 284 -5.13 15.83 -3.12
C LYS A 284 -5.79 16.93 -3.94
N ASP A 285 -6.69 16.56 -4.84
CA ASP A 285 -7.27 17.38 -5.90
C ASP A 285 -8.68 17.89 -5.58
N ASP A 286 -9.46 17.23 -4.72
CA ASP A 286 -10.88 17.56 -4.51
C ASP A 286 -11.45 17.38 -3.09
N GLU A 287 -10.64 17.05 -2.07
CA GLU A 287 -11.15 16.72 -0.72
C GLU A 287 -10.56 17.58 0.43
N PHE A 288 -10.92 18.87 0.48
CA PHE A 288 -10.43 19.82 1.50
C PHE A 288 -11.34 19.90 2.73
N SER A 289 -11.49 18.80 3.46
CA SER A 289 -12.32 18.70 4.66
C SER A 289 -11.56 18.24 5.91
N HIS A 290 -11.99 18.71 7.08
CA HIS A 290 -11.52 18.16 8.35
C HIS A 290 -12.38 17.00 8.88
N TYR A 291 -13.53 16.74 8.26
CA TYR A 291 -14.38 15.63 8.66
C TYR A 291 -13.87 14.35 8.04
N TYR A 292 -13.67 13.33 8.87
CA TYR A 292 -13.22 12.01 8.43
C TYR A 292 -14.17 11.38 7.41
N SER A 293 -15.49 11.59 7.58
CA SER A 293 -16.53 11.13 6.65
C SER A 293 -16.35 11.63 5.21
N ASP A 294 -15.72 12.78 5.04
CA ASP A 294 -15.60 13.46 3.74
C ASP A 294 -14.30 13.11 3.02
N LYS A 295 -13.43 12.30 3.65
CA LYS A 295 -12.10 11.94 3.14
C LYS A 295 -12.05 10.52 2.62
N SER A 296 -11.72 10.31 1.35
CA SER A 296 -11.66 9.02 0.67
C SER A 296 -10.23 8.44 0.65
N GLY A 297 -9.41 8.79 1.64
CA GLY A 297 -8.09 8.19 1.81
C GLY A 297 -8.17 6.72 2.18
N ALA A 298 -7.10 6.00 1.87
CA ALA A 298 -7.00 4.56 2.04
C ALA A 298 -5.53 4.13 2.17
N TYR A 299 -5.34 2.88 2.57
CA TYR A 299 -4.04 2.27 2.73
C TYR A 299 -3.63 1.43 1.53
N GLY A 300 -2.41 1.66 1.05
CA GLY A 300 -1.69 0.65 0.30
C GLY A 300 -1.03 -0.35 1.24
N VAL A 301 -0.86 -1.59 0.78
CA VAL A 301 -0.38 -2.73 1.57
C VAL A 301 0.89 -3.30 0.92
N TYR A 302 1.95 -3.46 1.71
CA TYR A 302 3.20 -4.09 1.30
C TYR A 302 3.42 -5.40 2.05
N VAL A 303 3.74 -6.49 1.33
CA VAL A 303 4.13 -7.79 1.91
C VAL A 303 5.60 -8.08 1.59
N PRO A 304 6.43 -8.47 2.58
CA PRO A 304 7.88 -8.51 2.44
C PRO A 304 8.45 -9.79 1.81
N ASN A 305 7.77 -10.94 1.91
CA ASN A 305 8.38 -12.23 1.56
C ASN A 305 8.46 -12.56 0.06
N PRO A 306 7.52 -12.12 -0.80
CA PRO A 306 7.62 -12.40 -2.23
C PRO A 306 8.98 -11.98 -2.82
N PRO A 307 9.56 -12.80 -3.72
CA PRO A 307 10.88 -12.51 -4.28
C PRO A 307 10.86 -11.26 -5.15
N GLY A 308 12.02 -10.61 -5.27
CA GLY A 308 12.14 -9.33 -5.97
C GLY A 308 11.90 -8.09 -5.09
N GLY A 309 11.96 -8.24 -3.76
CA GLY A 309 11.80 -7.15 -2.80
C GLY A 309 10.37 -6.95 -2.31
N GLY A 310 9.58 -8.04 -2.23
CA GLY A 310 8.19 -8.00 -1.79
C GLY A 310 7.20 -7.56 -2.87
N VAL A 311 5.94 -7.37 -2.46
CA VAL A 311 4.85 -6.92 -3.33
C VAL A 311 4.08 -5.81 -2.64
N TYR A 312 3.80 -4.73 -3.38
CA TYR A 312 2.94 -3.64 -2.96
C TYR A 312 1.61 -3.65 -3.73
N ASN A 313 0.51 -3.49 -3.00
CA ASN A 313 -0.80 -3.17 -3.51
C ASN A 313 -1.15 -1.74 -3.13
N ILE A 314 -1.56 -0.95 -4.11
CA ILE A 314 -1.87 0.48 -3.97
C ILE A 314 -3.11 0.72 -3.09
N SER A 315 -3.21 1.92 -2.53
CA SER A 315 -4.41 2.40 -1.84
C SER A 315 -5.60 2.54 -2.81
N SER A 316 -6.81 2.30 -2.30
CA SER A 316 -8.04 2.47 -3.06
C SER A 316 -8.60 3.87 -2.85
N PHE A 317 -8.70 4.67 -3.90
CA PHE A 317 -9.37 5.96 -3.81
C PHE A 317 -10.13 6.27 -5.10
N ASN A 318 -11.06 7.21 -5.00
CA ASN A 318 -11.96 7.54 -6.09
C ASN A 318 -11.14 8.11 -7.24
N ASN A 319 -11.19 7.50 -8.44
CA ASN A 319 -11.00 8.12 -9.75
C ASN A 319 -10.72 7.05 -10.83
N TYR A 320 -11.72 6.79 -11.67
CA TYR A 320 -11.54 6.14 -12.96
C TYR A 320 -12.23 6.99 -14.02
N SER A 321 -11.58 7.18 -15.16
CA SER A 321 -12.20 7.80 -16.33
C SER A 321 -12.89 6.73 -17.19
N ALA A 322 -13.94 7.12 -17.91
CA ALA A 322 -14.70 6.24 -18.82
C ALA A 322 -13.86 5.60 -19.95
N SER A 323 -12.62 6.04 -20.15
CA SER A 323 -11.66 5.49 -21.12
C SER A 323 -10.82 4.31 -20.58
N GLY A 324 -10.98 3.90 -19.33
CA GLY A 324 -10.20 2.80 -18.73
C GLY A 324 -8.71 3.10 -18.52
N THR A 325 -8.23 4.27 -18.97
CA THR A 325 -6.97 4.88 -18.55
C THR A 325 -7.23 5.74 -17.33
N GLY A 326 -7.19 5.09 -16.17
CA GLY A 326 -7.10 5.70 -14.87
C GLY A 326 -6.49 4.63 -13.99
N GLY A 327 -5.24 4.82 -13.55
CA GLY A 327 -4.84 4.22 -12.29
C GLY A 327 -5.65 4.89 -11.16
N PRO A 328 -5.43 4.51 -9.89
CA PRO A 328 -5.86 5.38 -8.79
C PRO A 328 -5.44 6.82 -9.11
N SER A 329 -6.16 7.85 -8.68
CA SER A 329 -5.73 9.25 -8.88
C SER A 329 -4.50 9.65 -8.06
N GLY A 330 -3.66 8.69 -7.72
CA GLY A 330 -2.29 8.89 -7.29
C GLY A 330 -1.44 8.71 -8.51
N THR A 331 -0.34 9.42 -8.54
CA THR A 331 0.67 9.37 -9.61
C THR A 331 1.30 7.99 -9.85
N GLY A 332 0.77 6.92 -9.27
CA GLY A 332 1.33 5.58 -9.25
C GLY A 332 1.19 4.83 -10.56
N SER A 333 2.24 4.84 -11.37
CA SER A 333 2.43 3.93 -12.48
C SER A 333 2.63 2.50 -11.99
N THR A 334 2.20 1.50 -12.77
CA THR A 334 2.40 0.07 -12.51
C THR A 334 3.86 -0.40 -12.66
N THR A 335 4.83 0.49 -12.47
CA THR A 335 6.27 0.20 -12.57
C THR A 335 7.04 0.62 -11.31
N GLU A 336 6.33 1.09 -10.29
CA GLU A 336 6.88 1.70 -9.07
C GLU A 336 7.12 0.73 -7.90
N TYR A 337 6.94 -0.58 -8.13
CA TYR A 337 6.70 -1.58 -7.09
C TYR A 337 7.88 -1.92 -6.17
N ARG A 338 9.13 -1.58 -6.52
CA ARG A 338 10.31 -1.83 -5.68
C ARG A 338 10.52 -0.76 -4.59
N LYS A 339 9.74 0.32 -4.61
CA LYS A 339 9.98 1.49 -3.75
C LYS A 339 9.52 1.30 -2.33
N GLN A 340 8.50 0.47 -2.09
CA GLN A 340 7.95 0.30 -0.75
C GLN A 340 8.75 -0.61 0.17
N GLN A 341 9.71 -1.39 -0.37
CA GLN A 341 10.69 -2.09 0.46
C GLN A 341 11.50 -1.10 1.31
N PHE A 342 11.80 0.09 0.77
CA PHE A 342 12.69 1.04 1.40
C PHE A 342 11.91 2.26 1.91
N THR A 343 12.01 2.51 3.21
CA THR A 343 11.35 3.64 3.84
C THR A 343 12.34 4.80 4.01
N PRO A 344 12.07 5.99 3.41
CA PRO A 344 12.96 7.14 3.54
C PRO A 344 13.00 7.67 4.97
N ILE A 345 13.97 8.55 5.23
CA ILE A 345 14.14 9.19 6.53
C ILE A 345 12.86 9.92 6.93
N GLY A 346 12.37 9.67 8.14
CA GLY A 346 11.22 10.38 8.70
C GLY A 346 9.85 9.91 8.20
N GLN A 347 9.75 8.91 7.31
CA GLN A 347 8.47 8.38 6.84
C GLN A 347 7.83 7.46 7.91
N GLY A 348 6.53 7.66 8.16
CA GLY A 348 5.72 6.81 9.04
C GLY A 348 4.95 5.72 8.27
N PHE A 349 4.63 4.61 8.92
CA PHE A 349 3.90 3.49 8.34
C PHE A 349 3.26 2.62 9.43
N ILE A 350 2.16 1.95 9.09
CA ILE A 350 1.55 0.95 9.98
C ILE A 350 2.30 -0.36 9.80
N ILE A 351 2.67 -1.00 10.91
CA ILE A 351 3.10 -2.40 10.93
C ILE A 351 1.89 -3.25 11.27
N VAL A 352 1.65 -4.29 10.48
CA VAL A 352 0.63 -5.31 10.72
C VAL A 352 1.31 -6.61 11.16
N THR A 353 0.86 -7.20 12.25
CA THR A 353 1.36 -8.44 12.84
C THR A 353 0.31 -9.55 12.79
N ASP A 354 0.70 -10.77 13.16
CA ASP A 354 -0.23 -11.91 13.28
C ASP A 354 -1.01 -11.97 14.60
N GLY A 355 -0.89 -10.94 15.45
CA GLY A 355 -1.52 -10.88 16.77
C GLY A 355 -0.75 -11.60 17.89
N THR A 356 0.41 -12.20 17.61
CA THR A 356 1.25 -12.85 18.62
C THR A 356 1.91 -11.81 19.51
N ALA A 357 1.88 -12.05 20.83
CA ALA A 357 2.59 -11.20 21.78
C ALA A 357 4.10 -11.26 21.54
N GLY A 358 4.76 -10.11 21.53
CA GLY A 358 6.19 -10.06 21.26
C GLY A 358 6.73 -8.64 21.23
N THR A 359 7.93 -8.49 20.67
CA THR A 359 8.57 -7.20 20.46
C THR A 359 8.92 -7.04 18.99
N ILE A 360 8.68 -5.86 18.45
CA ILE A 360 9.23 -5.43 17.16
C ILE A 360 10.51 -4.66 17.46
N GLU A 361 11.64 -5.10 16.92
CA GLU A 361 12.95 -4.47 17.08
C GLU A 361 13.41 -3.82 15.77
N PHE A 362 13.65 -2.51 15.85
CA PHE A 362 14.48 -1.79 14.89
C PHE A 362 15.95 -1.96 15.29
N ASN A 363 16.85 -2.17 14.34
CA ASN A 363 18.30 -2.26 14.59
C ASN A 363 19.12 -1.71 13.41
N ASN A 364 20.44 -1.52 13.61
CA ASN A 364 21.30 -0.93 12.59
C ASN A 364 21.47 -1.80 11.34
N SER A 365 21.31 -3.13 11.44
CA SER A 365 21.42 -4.04 10.29
C SER A 365 20.27 -3.92 9.28
N GLN A 366 19.21 -3.17 9.63
CA GLN A 366 18.08 -2.86 8.75
C GLN A 366 18.28 -1.55 7.96
N ARG A 367 19.38 -0.83 8.21
CA ARG A 367 19.69 0.43 7.55
C ARG A 367 20.44 0.17 6.25
N VAL A 368 20.16 0.97 5.22
CA VAL A 368 20.82 0.87 3.92
C VAL A 368 21.26 2.24 3.42
N PHE A 369 22.40 2.27 2.73
CA PHE A 369 22.86 3.43 1.96
C PHE A 369 22.93 3.07 0.47
N GLY A 370 22.88 4.07 -0.41
CA GLY A 370 23.24 3.88 -1.82
C GLY A 370 22.08 3.52 -2.77
N LEU A 371 20.83 3.68 -2.35
CA LEU A 371 19.71 3.69 -3.29
C LEU A 371 19.69 5.03 -4.02
N LYS A 372 20.21 5.05 -5.25
CA LYS A 372 19.96 6.13 -6.20
C LYS A 372 18.59 5.89 -6.84
N ALA A 373 17.51 6.30 -6.17
CA ALA A 373 16.35 6.78 -6.90
C ALA A 373 16.44 8.30 -6.91
N ALA A 374 16.33 8.94 -8.08
CA ALA A 374 16.36 10.40 -8.18
C ALA A 374 15.12 11.08 -7.53
N THR A 375 14.29 10.30 -6.83
CA THR A 375 13.01 10.68 -6.25
C THR A 375 12.67 9.74 -5.08
N GLU A 376 13.43 9.82 -3.99
CA GLU A 376 12.93 9.44 -2.66
C GLU A 376 12.04 10.59 -2.16
N VAL A 377 10.78 10.57 -2.56
CA VAL A 377 9.81 11.59 -2.15
C VAL A 377 9.03 11.03 -0.97
N PHE A 378 8.97 11.78 0.12
CA PHE A 378 8.09 11.48 1.24
C PHE A 378 6.66 11.24 0.71
N HIS A 379 6.04 10.13 1.08
CA HIS A 379 4.74 9.67 0.56
C HIS A 379 4.65 9.25 -0.91
N ARG A 380 5.72 9.29 -1.73
CA ARG A 380 5.62 8.85 -3.14
C ARG A 380 6.73 7.89 -3.57
N PRO A 381 6.37 6.76 -4.18
CA PRO A 381 7.24 6.10 -5.12
C PRO A 381 7.47 7.06 -6.33
N GLY A 382 8.70 7.48 -6.63
CA GLY A 382 8.96 8.21 -7.89
C GLY A 382 8.90 7.34 -9.16
N ASN A 383 9.13 7.90 -10.34
CA ASN A 383 8.87 7.23 -11.63
C ASN A 383 10.09 6.51 -12.26
N ASP A 384 11.10 6.11 -11.48
CA ASP A 384 12.37 5.61 -12.03
C ASP A 384 12.48 4.08 -11.97
N ASN A 385 12.55 3.44 -13.15
CA ASN A 385 12.67 1.99 -13.35
C ASN A 385 14.06 1.40 -13.03
N ASN A 386 15.00 2.21 -12.54
CA ASN A 386 16.38 1.78 -12.27
C ASN A 386 16.74 2.03 -10.81
N ILE A 387 16.65 0.98 -9.98
CA ILE A 387 17.42 0.91 -8.74
C ILE A 387 18.83 0.47 -9.13
N THR A 388 19.76 1.41 -9.26
CA THR A 388 21.19 1.06 -9.21
C THR A 388 21.62 1.05 -7.74
N MET A 389 21.84 -0.15 -7.21
CA MET A 389 22.62 -0.35 -5.99
C MET A 389 24.05 0.07 -6.31
N ASP A 390 24.51 1.21 -5.80
CA ASP A 390 25.93 1.56 -5.87
C ASP A 390 26.66 0.75 -4.80
N GLY A 391 27.04 -0.47 -5.15
CA GLY A 391 27.70 -1.40 -4.25
C GLY A 391 29.13 -0.96 -3.95
N GLY A 392 29.32 -0.17 -2.91
CA GLY A 392 30.63 0.09 -2.28
C GLY A 392 31.72 0.69 -3.20
N PRO A 393 32.89 1.06 -2.65
CA PRO A 393 33.88 1.88 -3.37
C PRO A 393 34.76 1.12 -4.38
N ASP A 394 34.36 -0.06 -4.88
CA ASP A 394 35.25 -0.89 -5.72
C ASP A 394 34.57 -1.50 -6.96
N THR A 395 33.93 -0.65 -7.77
CA THR A 395 33.71 -0.98 -9.19
C THR A 395 34.45 0.02 -10.07
N ASN A 396 35.63 -0.42 -10.55
CA ASN A 396 36.36 0.26 -11.61
C ASN A 396 35.43 0.48 -12.83
N PRO A 397 35.15 1.72 -13.26
CA PRO A 397 34.42 1.97 -14.48
C PRO A 397 35.37 1.76 -15.67
N GLY A 398 35.54 0.51 -16.10
CA GLY A 398 36.52 0.23 -17.14
C GLY A 398 36.59 -1.18 -17.72
N ASP A 399 35.63 -2.07 -17.47
CA ASP A 399 35.58 -3.35 -18.20
C ASP A 399 34.69 -3.20 -19.46
N PRO A 400 35.24 -3.25 -20.69
CA PRO A 400 34.49 -3.10 -21.92
C PRO A 400 33.80 -4.39 -22.38
N ASP A 401 33.89 -5.50 -21.62
CA ASP A 401 33.39 -6.82 -22.03
C ASP A 401 32.33 -7.37 -21.07
N GLY A 402 31.27 -6.57 -20.85
CA GLY A 402 30.10 -6.98 -20.07
C GLY A 402 28.96 -7.39 -20.98
N SER A 403 28.92 -8.64 -21.43
CA SER A 403 27.69 -9.22 -21.97
C SER A 403 26.57 -8.97 -20.96
N VAL A 404 25.59 -8.14 -21.32
CA VAL A 404 24.39 -7.91 -20.51
C VAL A 404 23.64 -9.24 -20.46
N LEU A 405 23.91 -10.05 -19.43
CA LEU A 405 23.04 -11.17 -19.09
C LEU A 405 21.66 -10.54 -18.87
N ALA A 406 20.67 -10.97 -19.66
CA ALA A 406 19.30 -10.50 -19.46
C ALA A 406 18.94 -10.73 -18.00
N GLU A 407 18.68 -9.63 -17.27
CA GLU A 407 18.32 -9.69 -15.86
C GLU A 407 17.06 -10.57 -15.76
N VAL A 408 17.18 -11.71 -15.09
CA VAL A 408 16.04 -12.59 -14.85
C VAL A 408 15.10 -11.81 -13.93
N ASP A 409 13.87 -11.55 -14.37
CA ASP A 409 12.86 -10.90 -13.54
C ASP A 409 12.73 -11.68 -12.20
N PRO A 410 13.10 -11.08 -11.06
CA PRO A 410 13.17 -11.79 -9.79
C PRO A 410 11.78 -12.01 -9.18
N ARG A 411 10.73 -11.38 -9.70
CA ARG A 411 9.39 -11.41 -9.13
C ARG A 411 8.74 -12.79 -9.25
N ALA A 412 7.93 -13.15 -8.27
CA ALA A 412 7.10 -14.36 -8.35
C ALA A 412 6.03 -14.21 -9.45
N PRO A 413 5.55 -15.33 -10.05
CA PRO A 413 4.39 -15.28 -10.93
C PRO A 413 3.18 -14.65 -10.23
N HIS A 414 2.52 -13.67 -10.85
CA HIS A 414 1.34 -13.03 -10.27
C HIS A 414 0.43 -12.36 -11.30
N LEU A 415 -0.80 -12.10 -10.88
CA LEU A 415 -1.79 -11.26 -11.54
C LEU A 415 -2.08 -10.06 -10.65
N ARG A 416 -2.02 -8.86 -11.23
CA ARG A 416 -2.58 -7.65 -10.62
C ARG A 416 -3.94 -7.37 -11.24
N ILE A 417 -4.95 -7.28 -10.41
CA ILE A 417 -6.35 -7.26 -10.80
C ILE A 417 -6.95 -5.93 -10.36
N ASP A 418 -7.47 -5.17 -11.30
CA ASP A 418 -8.31 -4.01 -11.03
C ASP A 418 -9.78 -4.44 -11.00
N VAL A 419 -10.44 -4.15 -9.89
CA VAL A 419 -11.89 -4.25 -9.74
C VAL A 419 -12.47 -2.85 -9.74
N VAL A 420 -13.02 -2.42 -10.87
CA VAL A 420 -13.63 -1.10 -11.05
C VAL A 420 -15.14 -1.19 -10.81
N MET A 421 -15.64 -0.29 -9.97
CA MET A 421 -17.03 -0.19 -9.54
C MET A 421 -17.62 1.15 -9.99
N GLU A 422 -18.78 1.12 -10.66
CA GLU A 422 -19.48 2.31 -11.15
C GLU A 422 -18.63 3.22 -12.08
N GLU A 423 -17.62 2.66 -12.76
CA GLU A 423 -16.70 3.42 -13.63
C GLU A 423 -16.00 4.59 -12.93
N LYS A 424 -15.91 4.56 -11.59
CA LYS A 424 -15.38 5.66 -10.76
C LYS A 424 -14.46 5.22 -9.65
N TYR A 425 -14.72 4.06 -9.07
CA TYR A 425 -14.02 3.56 -7.89
C TYR A 425 -13.26 2.29 -8.28
N GLY A 426 -12.06 2.09 -7.78
CA GLY A 426 -11.33 0.85 -8.04
C GLY A 426 -10.62 0.34 -6.81
N ARG A 427 -10.65 -0.98 -6.68
CA ARG A 427 -9.89 -1.75 -5.70
C ARG A 427 -8.94 -2.63 -6.47
N GLN A 428 -7.64 -2.47 -6.23
CA GLN A 428 -6.63 -3.35 -6.80
C GLN A 428 -6.39 -4.53 -5.87
N LEU A 429 -6.16 -5.69 -6.46
CA LEU A 429 -5.81 -6.94 -5.80
C LEU A 429 -4.56 -7.54 -6.45
N VAL A 430 -3.77 -8.28 -5.69
CA VAL A 430 -2.64 -9.06 -6.21
C VAL A 430 -2.79 -10.53 -5.87
N LEU A 431 -2.82 -11.38 -6.89
CA LEU A 431 -2.83 -12.83 -6.77
C LEU A 431 -1.48 -13.40 -7.21
N GLY A 432 -0.66 -13.83 -6.26
CA GLY A 432 0.67 -14.36 -6.50
C GLY A 432 0.75 -15.88 -6.35
N PHE A 433 1.81 -16.46 -6.90
CA PHE A 433 2.06 -17.90 -6.81
C PHE A 433 3.50 -18.22 -6.40
N ASP A 434 3.67 -19.02 -5.35
CA ASP A 434 4.96 -19.57 -4.92
C ASP A 434 4.78 -20.95 -4.30
N ASP A 435 5.70 -21.87 -4.58
CA ASP A 435 5.62 -23.26 -4.11
C ASP A 435 5.74 -23.38 -2.57
N SER A 436 6.28 -22.36 -1.88
CA SER A 436 6.38 -22.34 -0.42
C SER A 436 5.12 -21.88 0.31
N THR A 437 4.08 -21.46 -0.42
CA THR A 437 2.84 -20.91 0.16
C THR A 437 1.70 -21.93 0.17
N SER A 438 0.67 -21.66 0.95
CA SER A 438 -0.44 -22.57 1.25
C SER A 438 -1.77 -22.06 0.68
N LEU A 439 -2.89 -22.72 1.03
CA LEU A 439 -4.24 -22.18 0.77
C LEU A 439 -4.76 -21.35 1.95
N GLY A 440 -4.06 -21.39 3.08
CA GLY A 440 -4.37 -20.60 4.27
C GLY A 440 -3.54 -19.32 4.29
N PHE A 441 -3.58 -18.62 5.43
CA PHE A 441 -2.79 -17.42 5.63
C PHE A 441 -1.30 -17.76 5.76
N ASP A 442 -0.47 -17.12 4.94
CA ASP A 442 0.98 -17.21 4.95
C ASP A 442 1.60 -15.87 5.39
N LEU A 443 2.23 -15.89 6.58
CA LEU A 443 2.87 -14.73 7.19
C LEU A 443 3.88 -14.10 6.23
N GLY A 444 3.76 -12.79 5.99
CA GLY A 444 4.69 -12.04 5.13
C GLY A 444 4.43 -12.22 3.63
N TRP A 445 3.50 -13.09 3.24
CA TRP A 445 3.08 -13.34 1.85
C TRP A 445 1.71 -12.76 1.56
N ASP A 446 0.80 -12.81 2.53
CA ASP A 446 -0.57 -12.32 2.41
C ASP A 446 -0.77 -10.96 3.09
N GLY A 447 -1.50 -10.08 2.40
CA GLY A 447 -1.77 -8.71 2.85
C GLY A 447 -3.24 -8.53 3.23
N LYS A 448 -3.52 -8.52 4.54
CA LYS A 448 -4.88 -8.35 5.08
C LYS A 448 -5.49 -7.04 4.60
N SER A 449 -6.73 -7.11 4.10
CA SER A 449 -7.45 -5.98 3.54
C SER A 449 -7.72 -4.94 4.62
N PRO A 450 -7.37 -3.66 4.40
CA PRO A 450 -7.73 -2.58 5.32
C PRO A 450 -9.24 -2.29 5.38
N MET A 451 -10.04 -2.81 4.43
CA MET A 451 -11.50 -2.62 4.37
C MET A 451 -11.95 -1.14 4.40
N ASP A 452 -11.23 -0.30 3.67
CA ASP A 452 -11.29 1.16 3.67
C ASP A 452 -11.88 1.79 2.39
N ALA A 453 -12.28 0.99 1.41
CA ALA A 453 -12.92 1.49 0.19
C ALA A 453 -14.39 1.88 0.44
N LYS A 454 -14.70 3.17 0.29
CA LYS A 454 -16.02 3.74 0.65
C LYS A 454 -17.21 3.26 -0.20
N ASN A 455 -16.98 3.00 -1.48
CA ASN A 455 -18.06 2.80 -2.46
C ASN A 455 -18.27 1.34 -2.88
N GLY A 456 -17.67 0.43 -2.13
CA GLY A 456 -17.69 -1.00 -2.34
C GLY A 456 -16.30 -1.57 -2.15
N GLU A 457 -16.24 -2.82 -1.71
CA GLU A 457 -14.99 -3.53 -1.46
C GLU A 457 -14.85 -4.75 -2.35
N ALA A 458 -13.60 -5.08 -2.67
CA ALA A 458 -13.22 -6.32 -3.32
C ALA A 458 -12.00 -6.91 -2.59
N TYR A 459 -11.99 -8.22 -2.40
CA TYR A 459 -10.95 -8.88 -1.63
C TYR A 459 -10.89 -10.37 -1.97
N PHE A 460 -9.73 -10.98 -1.76
CA PHE A 460 -9.64 -12.44 -1.60
C PHE A 460 -10.12 -12.82 -0.21
N LEU A 461 -10.64 -14.03 -0.08
CA LEU A 461 -10.99 -14.60 1.22
C LEU A 461 -10.02 -15.73 1.53
N ILE A 462 -9.29 -15.60 2.64
CA ILE A 462 -8.30 -16.60 3.09
C ILE A 462 -8.70 -17.09 4.49
N GLY A 463 -8.60 -18.39 4.71
CA GLY A 463 -8.96 -19.07 5.95
C GLY A 463 -9.97 -20.20 5.74
N GLU A 464 -10.29 -20.89 6.82
CA GLU A 464 -11.32 -21.93 6.86
C GLU A 464 -12.71 -21.33 6.59
N ASP A 465 -13.62 -22.11 6.00
CA ASP A 465 -14.94 -21.64 5.50
C ASP A 465 -15.74 -20.79 6.50
N ASP A 466 -15.66 -21.09 7.80
CA ASP A 466 -16.39 -20.39 8.86
C ASP A 466 -15.67 -19.14 9.43
N ASN A 467 -14.42 -18.89 9.04
CA ASN A 467 -13.58 -17.80 9.56
C ASN A 467 -12.66 -17.19 8.49
N ARG A 468 -13.17 -17.04 7.27
CA ARG A 468 -12.43 -16.38 6.19
C ARG A 468 -12.31 -14.89 6.47
N GLU A 469 -11.11 -14.37 6.33
CA GLU A 469 -10.79 -12.95 6.47
C GLU A 469 -10.49 -12.35 5.08
N PRO A 470 -10.74 -11.04 4.88
CA PRO A 470 -10.50 -10.37 3.60
C PRO A 470 -9.03 -9.96 3.40
N TYR A 471 -8.49 -10.18 2.20
CA TYR A 471 -7.11 -9.87 1.80
C TYR A 471 -7.06 -9.14 0.46
N VAL A 472 -6.09 -8.23 0.31
CA VAL A 472 -5.82 -7.56 -0.98
C VAL A 472 -4.61 -8.12 -1.71
N ILE A 473 -3.75 -8.84 -0.99
CA ILE A 473 -2.65 -9.62 -1.57
C ILE A 473 -2.82 -11.04 -1.06
N ASN A 474 -2.87 -12.00 -1.99
CA ASN A 474 -2.99 -13.43 -1.70
C ASN A 474 -1.93 -14.19 -2.50
N PHE A 475 -1.07 -14.94 -1.82
CA PHE A 475 -0.10 -15.84 -2.43
C PHE A 475 -0.41 -17.28 -2.07
N LEU A 476 -0.41 -18.15 -3.08
CA LEU A 476 -0.68 -19.58 -2.90
C LEU A 476 0.14 -20.44 -3.85
N ASN A 477 0.30 -21.72 -3.52
CA ASN A 477 0.86 -22.67 -4.48
C ASN A 477 -0.08 -22.79 -5.69
N TYR A 478 0.46 -22.69 -6.90
CA TYR A 478 -0.33 -22.78 -8.12
C TYR A 478 -0.85 -24.20 -8.32
N ASP A 479 -2.17 -24.35 -8.20
CA ASP A 479 -2.90 -25.50 -8.70
C ASP A 479 -4.07 -25.02 -9.58
N LYS A 480 -4.11 -25.58 -10.80
CA LYS A 480 -5.15 -25.28 -11.79
C LYS A 480 -6.55 -25.68 -11.31
N GLN A 481 -6.64 -26.64 -10.40
CA GLN A 481 -7.91 -27.14 -9.85
C GLN A 481 -8.45 -26.24 -8.73
N THR A 482 -7.60 -25.41 -8.13
CA THR A 482 -7.98 -24.50 -7.04
C THR A 482 -9.01 -23.48 -7.52
N MET A 483 -10.03 -23.30 -6.69
CA MET A 483 -11.00 -22.22 -6.82
C MET A 483 -10.68 -21.18 -5.76
N ILE A 484 -10.15 -20.05 -6.19
CA ILE A 484 -9.65 -19.01 -5.29
C ILE A 484 -10.80 -18.05 -5.03
N PRO A 485 -11.35 -17.95 -3.80
CA PRO A 485 -12.51 -17.12 -3.55
C PRO A 485 -12.18 -15.63 -3.73
N ILE A 486 -13.06 -14.92 -4.43
CA ILE A 486 -13.02 -13.46 -4.54
C ILE A 486 -14.38 -12.91 -4.07
N GLY A 487 -14.35 -12.08 -3.04
CA GLY A 487 -15.52 -11.49 -2.41
C GLY A 487 -15.74 -10.05 -2.86
N PHE A 488 -17.00 -9.63 -2.81
CA PHE A 488 -17.43 -8.25 -3.03
C PHE A 488 -18.38 -7.83 -1.91
N ASN A 489 -18.23 -6.61 -1.40
CA ASN A 489 -19.18 -6.00 -0.47
C ASN A 489 -19.68 -4.67 -1.05
N LEU A 490 -20.96 -4.61 -1.39
CA LEU A 490 -21.56 -3.52 -2.17
C LEU A 490 -22.71 -2.88 -1.39
N THR A 491 -22.69 -1.56 -1.26
CA THR A 491 -23.71 -0.78 -0.52
C THR A 491 -24.94 -0.43 -1.34
N LYS A 492 -24.87 -0.59 -2.66
CA LYS A 492 -25.93 -0.32 -3.63
C LYS A 492 -25.77 -1.27 -4.82
N GLN A 493 -26.74 -1.28 -5.74
CA GLN A 493 -26.56 -1.94 -7.02
C GLN A 493 -25.37 -1.30 -7.76
N THR A 494 -24.45 -2.14 -8.22
CA THR A 494 -23.15 -1.72 -8.75
C THR A 494 -22.77 -2.52 -9.99
N LYS A 495 -22.34 -1.82 -11.04
CA LYS A 495 -21.63 -2.38 -12.19
C LYS A 495 -20.17 -2.61 -11.81
N LEU A 496 -19.74 -3.86 -11.87
CA LEU A 496 -18.36 -4.30 -11.65
C LEU A 496 -17.68 -4.62 -12.97
N LEU A 497 -16.44 -4.17 -13.11
CA LEU A 497 -15.49 -4.57 -14.14
C LEU A 497 -14.27 -5.17 -13.46
N VAL A 498 -13.92 -6.40 -13.79
CA VAL A 498 -12.72 -7.08 -13.31
C VAL A 498 -11.77 -7.26 -14.48
N GLN A 499 -10.55 -6.76 -14.37
CA GLN A 499 -9.54 -6.86 -15.43
C GLN A 499 -8.15 -6.99 -14.83
N THR A 500 -7.22 -7.60 -15.57
CA THR A 500 -5.80 -7.61 -15.21
C THR A 500 -5.08 -6.41 -15.80
N VAL A 501 -4.24 -5.78 -14.97
CA VAL A 501 -3.37 -4.66 -15.38
C VAL A 501 -1.90 -5.05 -15.42
N GLU A 502 -1.54 -6.17 -14.79
CA GLU A 502 -0.20 -6.75 -14.83
C GLU A 502 -0.28 -8.28 -14.80
N GLU A 503 0.52 -8.93 -15.63
CA GLU A 503 0.69 -10.38 -15.68
C GLU A 503 2.18 -10.73 -15.69
N VAL A 504 2.70 -11.29 -14.59
CA VAL A 504 4.11 -11.67 -14.48
C VAL A 504 4.23 -13.19 -14.51
N LYS A 505 4.99 -13.73 -15.46
CA LYS A 505 5.22 -15.18 -15.62
C LYS A 505 3.92 -16.02 -15.68
N MET A 506 2.88 -15.47 -16.28
CA MET A 506 1.55 -16.08 -16.43
C MET A 506 1.29 -16.69 -17.83
N SER A 507 2.33 -16.85 -18.65
CA SER A 507 2.20 -17.47 -19.98
C SER A 507 1.56 -18.86 -19.88
N GLY A 508 0.49 -19.07 -20.65
CA GLY A 508 -0.29 -20.33 -20.66
C GLY A 508 -1.26 -20.52 -19.50
N LYS A 509 -1.34 -19.59 -18.54
CA LYS A 509 -2.23 -19.65 -17.37
C LYS A 509 -3.40 -18.68 -17.53
N LYS A 510 -4.44 -19.10 -18.27
CA LYS A 510 -5.66 -18.29 -18.47
C LYS A 510 -6.55 -18.36 -17.24
N ALA A 511 -6.84 -17.20 -16.65
CA ALA A 511 -7.75 -17.08 -15.50
C ALA A 511 -9.12 -16.52 -15.89
N TYR A 512 -10.15 -16.99 -15.18
CA TYR A 512 -11.56 -16.64 -15.34
C TYR A 512 -12.18 -16.35 -13.97
N ILE A 513 -13.16 -15.46 -13.94
CA ILE A 513 -14.10 -15.35 -12.83
C ILE A 513 -15.21 -16.37 -13.07
N TYR A 514 -15.29 -17.36 -12.19
CA TYR A 514 -16.39 -18.32 -12.13
C TYR A 514 -17.48 -17.80 -11.20
N ASP A 515 -18.69 -17.64 -11.73
CA ASP A 515 -19.90 -17.34 -10.97
C ASP A 515 -20.59 -18.66 -10.64
N LYS A 516 -20.50 -19.09 -9.37
CA LYS A 516 -21.08 -20.35 -8.88
C LYS A 516 -22.60 -20.37 -8.94
N GLU A 517 -23.26 -19.22 -8.84
CA GLU A 517 -24.72 -19.15 -8.84
C GLU A 517 -25.28 -19.34 -10.24
N LEU A 518 -24.63 -18.72 -11.24
CA LEU A 518 -25.03 -18.82 -12.64
C LEU A 518 -24.34 -19.98 -13.39
N ASP A 519 -23.35 -20.63 -12.77
CA ASP A 519 -22.50 -21.65 -13.38
C ASP A 519 -21.86 -21.15 -14.70
N THR A 520 -21.33 -19.92 -14.67
CA THR A 520 -20.72 -19.22 -15.83
C THR A 520 -19.27 -18.82 -15.57
N TYR A 521 -18.51 -18.62 -16.65
CA TYR A 521 -17.10 -18.23 -16.61
C TYR A 521 -16.89 -16.99 -17.48
N GLN A 522 -16.27 -15.95 -16.94
CA GLN A 522 -15.85 -14.77 -17.70
C GLN A 522 -14.33 -14.57 -17.61
N GLY A 523 -13.65 -14.45 -18.74
CA GLY A 523 -12.20 -14.25 -18.78
C GLY A 523 -11.81 -12.81 -18.45
N PHE A 524 -10.79 -12.62 -17.63
CA PHE A 524 -10.29 -11.28 -17.23
C PHE A 524 -8.76 -11.12 -17.41
N THR A 525 -8.13 -12.11 -18.07
CA THR A 525 -6.70 -12.14 -18.41
C THR A 525 -6.49 -11.99 -19.91
N HIS A 526 -5.26 -11.65 -20.30
CA HIS A 526 -4.81 -11.47 -21.68
C HIS A 526 -5.64 -10.44 -22.46
N GLY A 527 -5.85 -9.28 -21.84
CA GLY A 527 -6.60 -8.16 -22.42
C GLY A 527 -8.13 -8.35 -22.45
N LYS A 528 -8.65 -9.33 -21.71
CA LYS A 528 -10.10 -9.51 -21.49
C LYS A 528 -10.52 -8.89 -20.16
N SER A 529 -11.81 -8.67 -20.01
CA SER A 529 -12.44 -8.21 -18.77
C SER A 529 -13.72 -8.98 -18.47
N ALA A 530 -13.99 -9.22 -17.20
CA ALA A 530 -15.28 -9.74 -16.73
C ALA A 530 -16.16 -8.58 -16.25
N THR A 531 -17.47 -8.65 -16.51
CA THR A 531 -18.42 -7.60 -16.14
C THR A 531 -19.66 -8.20 -15.47
N TYR A 532 -20.08 -7.56 -14.38
CA TYR A 532 -21.24 -7.95 -13.61
C TYR A 532 -22.06 -6.72 -13.23
N ASN A 533 -23.36 -6.90 -13.02
CA ASN A 533 -24.23 -5.88 -12.44
C ASN A 533 -24.92 -6.50 -11.23
N LEU A 534 -24.35 -6.27 -10.05
CA LEU A 534 -24.75 -6.93 -8.81
C LEU A 534 -25.60 -6.00 -7.96
N GLN A 535 -26.55 -6.57 -7.22
CA GLN A 535 -27.34 -5.83 -6.24
C GLN A 535 -26.48 -5.47 -5.02
N ALA A 536 -27.01 -4.64 -4.12
CA ALA A 536 -26.37 -4.41 -2.84
C ALA A 536 -26.28 -5.73 -2.05
N GLY A 537 -25.15 -5.98 -1.40
CA GLY A 537 -24.93 -7.18 -0.61
C GLY A 537 -23.47 -7.60 -0.51
N THR A 538 -23.24 -8.68 0.23
CA THR A 538 -21.94 -9.32 0.41
C THR A 538 -21.91 -10.65 -0.36
N TYR A 539 -20.88 -10.85 -1.16
CA TYR A 539 -20.75 -11.95 -2.13
C TYR A 539 -19.52 -12.85 -1.87
N ASP A 540 -19.39 -13.38 -0.65
CA ASP A 540 -18.18 -14.11 -0.24
C ASP A 540 -18.08 -15.55 -0.78
N ASN A 541 -19.18 -16.10 -1.27
CA ASN A 541 -19.29 -17.52 -1.64
C ASN A 541 -19.80 -17.76 -3.08
N ARG A 542 -19.81 -16.70 -3.91
CA ARG A 542 -20.34 -16.75 -5.28
C ARG A 542 -19.24 -16.76 -6.34
N PHE A 543 -18.26 -15.88 -6.21
CA PHE A 543 -17.26 -15.67 -7.25
C PHE A 543 -15.92 -16.29 -6.89
N PHE A 544 -15.27 -16.88 -7.89
CA PHE A 544 -13.99 -17.55 -7.73
C PHE A 544 -13.07 -17.25 -8.91
N VAL A 545 -11.80 -16.96 -8.66
CA VAL A 545 -10.77 -16.99 -9.70
C VAL A 545 -10.40 -18.46 -9.96
N VAL A 546 -10.47 -18.86 -11.23
CA VAL A 546 -10.16 -20.23 -11.67
C VAL A 546 -9.28 -20.24 -12.92
N PHE A 547 -8.43 -21.25 -13.05
CA PHE A 547 -7.58 -21.45 -14.22
C PHE A 547 -8.14 -22.53 -15.14
N ARG A 548 -8.34 -22.22 -16.43
CA ARG A 548 -8.93 -23.15 -17.41
C ARG A 548 -8.26 -23.01 -18.78
N THR A 549 -8.22 -24.12 -19.51
CA THR A 549 -7.82 -24.15 -20.93
C THR A 549 -9.02 -23.86 -21.82
N ASP A 550 -8.78 -23.37 -23.04
CA ASP A 550 -9.87 -23.12 -24.01
C ASP A 550 -10.70 -24.39 -24.26
N LYS A 551 -10.03 -25.55 -24.35
CA LYS A 551 -10.70 -26.85 -24.54
C LYS A 551 -11.66 -27.22 -23.40
N GLU A 552 -11.30 -26.91 -22.14
CA GLU A 552 -12.18 -27.16 -20.99
C GLU A 552 -13.40 -26.24 -21.02
N LEU A 553 -13.22 -25.00 -21.46
CA LEU A 553 -14.33 -24.05 -21.61
C LEU A 553 -15.26 -24.46 -22.78
N ASP A 554 -14.71 -24.87 -23.92
CA ASP A 554 -15.49 -25.34 -25.07
C ASP A 554 -16.33 -26.57 -24.73
N ALA A 555 -15.77 -27.52 -23.98
CA ALA A 555 -16.48 -28.68 -23.49
C ALA A 555 -17.64 -28.29 -22.56
N TYR A 556 -17.43 -27.27 -21.73
CA TYR A 556 -18.45 -26.72 -20.85
C TYR A 556 -19.57 -26.03 -21.64
N THR A 557 -19.24 -25.12 -22.57
CA THR A 557 -20.21 -24.47 -23.46
C THR A 557 -21.04 -25.47 -24.25
N THR A 558 -20.44 -26.56 -24.74
CA THR A 558 -21.14 -27.64 -25.46
C THR A 558 -22.14 -28.37 -24.55
N LYS A 559 -21.78 -28.61 -23.28
CA LYS A 559 -22.66 -29.23 -22.28
C LYS A 559 -23.82 -28.32 -21.89
N THR A 560 -23.58 -27.02 -21.73
CA THR A 560 -24.61 -26.02 -21.40
C THR A 560 -25.54 -25.77 -22.59
N GLN A 561 -25.03 -25.70 -23.82
CA GLN A 561 -25.84 -25.70 -25.04
C GLN A 561 -26.71 -26.96 -25.15
N GLY A 562 -26.17 -28.13 -24.81
CA GLY A 562 -26.93 -29.38 -24.78
C GLY A 562 -28.07 -29.39 -23.75
N ARG A 563 -27.89 -28.77 -22.58
CA ARG A 563 -28.94 -28.60 -21.56
C ARG A 563 -30.00 -27.59 -22.01
N ALA A 564 -29.59 -26.41 -22.47
CA ALA A 564 -30.53 -25.39 -22.97
C ALA A 564 -31.37 -25.88 -24.16
N GLN A 565 -30.81 -26.72 -25.04
CA GLN A 565 -31.56 -27.39 -26.12
C GLN A 565 -32.51 -28.49 -25.65
N GLN A 566 -32.29 -29.08 -24.46
CA GLN A 566 -33.20 -30.05 -23.86
C GLN A 566 -34.33 -29.40 -23.04
N ASP A 567 -34.04 -28.25 -22.41
CA ASP A 567 -34.99 -27.58 -21.52
C ASP A 567 -35.95 -26.65 -22.26
N VAL A 568 -35.53 -26.07 -23.40
CA VAL A 568 -36.38 -25.22 -24.24
C VAL A 568 -37.10 -26.08 -25.29
N ASP A 569 -38.43 -26.14 -25.18
CA ASP A 569 -39.27 -26.94 -26.07
C ASP A 569 -40.06 -26.05 -27.04
N PHE A 570 -40.35 -26.59 -28.23
CA PHE A 570 -41.02 -25.90 -29.32
C PHE A 570 -42.22 -26.72 -29.79
N PHE A 571 -43.39 -26.08 -29.86
CA PHE A 571 -44.61 -26.71 -30.34
C PHE A 571 -45.27 -25.88 -31.43
N GLN A 572 -45.42 -26.46 -32.62
CA GLN A 572 -46.11 -25.83 -33.75
C GLN A 572 -47.60 -26.10 -33.69
N ASN A 573 -48.37 -25.07 -33.32
CA ASN A 573 -49.82 -25.12 -33.29
C ASN A 573 -50.40 -24.67 -34.63
N ASN A 574 -50.42 -25.59 -35.60
CA ASN A 574 -50.91 -25.32 -36.96
C ASN A 574 -52.37 -24.86 -37.01
N ARG A 575 -53.21 -25.21 -36.03
CA ARG A 575 -54.61 -24.75 -35.98
C ARG A 575 -54.71 -23.27 -35.61
N LEU A 576 -53.85 -22.79 -34.72
CA LEU A 576 -53.80 -21.39 -34.30
C LEU A 576 -52.83 -20.54 -35.14
N GLY A 577 -52.02 -21.19 -35.99
CA GLY A 577 -51.02 -20.52 -36.81
C GLY A 577 -49.94 -19.83 -35.95
N VAL A 578 -49.48 -20.48 -34.90
CA VAL A 578 -48.41 -19.99 -34.01
C VAL A 578 -47.41 -21.09 -33.68
N LEU A 579 -46.14 -20.71 -33.51
CA LEU A 579 -45.14 -21.55 -32.85
C LEU A 579 -45.03 -21.11 -31.40
N GLU A 580 -45.28 -22.03 -30.49
CA GLU A 580 -45.16 -21.84 -29.05
C GLU A 580 -43.77 -22.31 -28.59
N VAL A 581 -43.13 -21.52 -27.73
CA VAL A 581 -41.83 -21.83 -27.12
C VAL A 581 -42.01 -21.86 -25.61
N THR A 582 -41.55 -22.94 -24.97
CA THR A 582 -41.52 -23.07 -23.51
C THR A 582 -40.09 -22.96 -23.02
N ASN A 583 -39.84 -22.07 -22.07
CA ASN A 583 -38.55 -21.77 -21.46
C ASN A 583 -38.67 -21.95 -19.93
N PRO A 584 -38.80 -23.18 -19.43
CA PRO A 584 -39.19 -23.46 -18.05
C PRO A 584 -38.15 -22.95 -17.03
N GLU A 585 -36.87 -23.00 -17.42
CA GLU A 585 -35.72 -22.54 -16.62
C GLU A 585 -35.49 -21.02 -16.70
N GLY A 586 -36.24 -20.30 -17.54
CA GLY A 586 -36.19 -18.83 -17.60
C GLY A 586 -34.91 -18.25 -18.21
N TYR A 587 -34.30 -18.94 -19.18
CA TYR A 587 -33.16 -18.40 -19.94
C TYR A 587 -33.50 -17.03 -20.53
N ASP A 588 -32.58 -16.06 -20.44
CA ASP A 588 -32.80 -14.72 -20.97
C ASP A 588 -32.58 -14.67 -22.49
N ILE A 589 -33.68 -14.60 -23.25
CA ILE A 589 -33.67 -14.70 -24.71
C ILE A 589 -33.51 -13.31 -25.34
N ALA A 590 -32.33 -13.05 -25.91
CA ALA A 590 -32.02 -11.80 -26.60
C ALA A 590 -32.76 -11.67 -27.94
N GLN A 591 -32.86 -12.75 -28.71
CA GLN A 591 -33.60 -12.75 -29.97
C GLN A 591 -34.09 -14.12 -30.41
N ALA A 592 -35.20 -14.13 -31.16
CA ALA A 592 -35.72 -15.25 -31.92
C ALA A 592 -35.72 -14.92 -33.41
N LEU A 593 -35.21 -15.86 -34.22
CA LEU A 593 -35.11 -15.75 -35.67
C LEU A 593 -35.76 -16.99 -36.31
N VAL A 594 -36.54 -16.81 -37.37
CA VAL A 594 -37.12 -17.93 -38.13
C VAL A 594 -36.68 -17.81 -39.58
N PHE A 595 -36.14 -18.89 -40.12
CA PHE A 595 -35.65 -18.99 -41.49
C PHE A 595 -36.45 -20.04 -42.26
N ASP A 596 -36.69 -19.80 -43.55
CA ASP A 596 -37.14 -20.85 -44.47
C ASP A 596 -35.97 -21.78 -44.87
N LEU A 597 -36.27 -22.86 -45.62
CA LEU A 597 -35.26 -23.82 -46.07
C LEU A 597 -34.19 -23.23 -47.03
N THR A 598 -34.44 -22.08 -47.64
CA THR A 598 -33.45 -21.39 -48.48
C THR A 598 -32.50 -20.53 -47.66
N GLY A 599 -32.71 -20.44 -46.34
CA GLY A 599 -31.94 -19.60 -45.42
C GLY A 599 -32.43 -18.15 -45.37
N LYS A 600 -33.58 -17.83 -45.98
CA LYS A 600 -34.16 -16.49 -45.92
C LYS A 600 -34.85 -16.30 -44.57
N LEU A 601 -34.54 -15.18 -43.90
CA LEU A 601 -35.18 -14.76 -42.66
C LEU A 601 -36.64 -14.36 -42.95
N VAL A 602 -37.60 -15.00 -42.28
CA VAL A 602 -39.05 -14.78 -42.45
C VAL A 602 -39.72 -14.20 -41.21
N TYR A 603 -39.09 -14.30 -40.05
CA TYR A 603 -39.54 -13.66 -38.80
C TYR A 603 -38.36 -13.32 -37.90
N GLN A 604 -38.45 -12.21 -37.20
CA GLN A 604 -37.48 -11.78 -36.19
C GLN A 604 -38.18 -11.09 -35.03
N GLN A 605 -37.75 -11.39 -33.82
CA GLN A 605 -38.14 -10.70 -32.60
C GLN A 605 -36.91 -10.56 -31.69
N GLN A 606 -36.74 -9.37 -31.10
CA GLN A 606 -35.64 -9.06 -30.19
C GLN A 606 -36.19 -8.74 -28.79
N ASN A 607 -35.33 -8.81 -27.79
CA ASN A 607 -35.60 -8.46 -26.40
C ASN A 607 -36.79 -9.23 -25.83
N ILE A 608 -36.77 -10.57 -25.95
CA ILE A 608 -37.84 -11.45 -25.46
C ILE A 608 -37.76 -11.60 -23.93
N GLY A 609 -36.55 -11.56 -23.36
CA GLY A 609 -36.36 -11.61 -21.91
C GLY A 609 -36.45 -13.03 -21.35
N THR A 610 -36.78 -13.13 -20.06
CA THR A 610 -36.85 -14.40 -19.29
C THR A 610 -38.23 -15.05 -19.27
N GLU A 611 -39.08 -14.70 -20.25
CA GLU A 611 -40.45 -15.20 -20.34
C GLU A 611 -40.50 -16.73 -20.39
N LYS A 612 -41.26 -17.34 -19.47
CA LYS A 612 -41.36 -18.81 -19.38
C LYS A 612 -42.08 -19.44 -20.56
N ARG A 613 -42.90 -18.66 -21.25
CA ARG A 613 -43.60 -19.04 -22.48
C ARG A 613 -43.74 -17.83 -23.37
N PHE A 614 -43.44 -18.00 -24.64
CA PHE A 614 -43.70 -17.01 -25.66
C PHE A 614 -44.09 -17.71 -26.95
N SER A 615 -44.65 -16.96 -27.89
CA SER A 615 -45.02 -17.52 -29.19
C SER A 615 -44.80 -16.48 -30.27
N PHE A 616 -44.68 -16.95 -31.50
CA PHE A 616 -44.65 -16.07 -32.65
C PHE A 616 -45.59 -16.57 -33.75
N PRO A 617 -46.18 -15.63 -34.53
CA PRO A 617 -47.17 -15.96 -35.54
C PRO A 617 -46.53 -16.68 -36.72
N THR A 618 -47.12 -17.80 -37.12
CA THR A 618 -46.78 -18.57 -38.31
C THR A 618 -47.88 -18.56 -39.36
N SER A 619 -49.03 -17.93 -39.10
CA SER A 619 -50.20 -17.90 -39.99
C SER A 619 -49.93 -17.28 -41.37
N ASN A 620 -48.98 -16.35 -41.45
CA ASN A 620 -48.58 -15.70 -42.70
C ASN A 620 -47.47 -16.43 -43.46
N LEU A 621 -46.97 -17.55 -42.91
CA LEU A 621 -45.92 -18.35 -43.53
C LEU A 621 -46.53 -19.33 -44.53
N SER A 622 -45.79 -19.68 -45.58
CA SER A 622 -46.22 -20.73 -46.52
C SER A 622 -46.03 -22.11 -45.90
N ASP A 623 -46.82 -23.10 -46.35
CA ASP A 623 -46.63 -24.50 -45.98
C ASP A 623 -45.21 -24.95 -46.30
N GLY A 624 -44.51 -25.46 -45.29
CA GLY A 624 -43.10 -25.77 -45.45
C GLY A 624 -42.38 -25.99 -44.14
N VAL A 625 -41.07 -26.18 -44.25
CA VAL A 625 -40.18 -26.42 -43.12
C VAL A 625 -39.40 -25.16 -42.80
N TYR A 626 -39.27 -24.87 -41.51
CA TYR A 626 -38.61 -23.68 -41.02
C TYR A 626 -37.58 -24.04 -39.95
N ILE A 627 -36.54 -23.23 -39.85
CA ILE A 627 -35.50 -23.31 -38.82
C ILE A 627 -35.67 -22.12 -37.90
N VAL A 628 -35.92 -22.40 -36.63
CA VAL A 628 -36.02 -21.41 -35.56
C VAL A 628 -34.68 -21.37 -34.85
N LYS A 629 -34.15 -20.17 -34.63
CA LYS A 629 -32.96 -19.93 -33.83
C LYS A 629 -33.28 -18.96 -32.71
N LEU A 630 -33.08 -19.38 -31.47
CA LEU A 630 -33.05 -18.49 -30.33
C LEU A 630 -31.59 -18.21 -29.96
N LYS A 631 -31.32 -16.98 -29.56
CA LYS A 631 -30.03 -16.58 -29.03
C LYS A 631 -30.22 -15.96 -27.66
N THR A 632 -29.57 -16.51 -26.64
CA THR A 632 -29.60 -15.95 -25.28
C THR A 632 -28.66 -14.75 -25.15
N THR A 633 -28.83 -13.96 -24.09
CA THR A 633 -27.88 -12.90 -23.73
C THR A 633 -26.49 -13.45 -23.39
N ASP A 634 -26.42 -14.69 -22.89
CA ASP A 634 -25.17 -15.45 -22.69
C ASP A 634 -24.58 -16.06 -23.98
N ASN A 635 -25.06 -15.63 -25.15
CA ASN A 635 -24.54 -16.02 -26.46
C ASN A 635 -24.69 -17.53 -26.77
N ILE A 636 -25.70 -18.18 -26.17
CA ILE A 636 -26.08 -19.58 -26.41
C ILE A 636 -27.07 -19.63 -27.58
N ASP A 637 -26.78 -20.44 -28.60
CA ASP A 637 -27.67 -20.66 -29.74
C ASP A 637 -28.50 -21.93 -29.58
N ILE A 638 -29.83 -21.80 -29.62
CA ILE A 638 -30.79 -22.91 -29.60
C ILE A 638 -31.43 -22.98 -30.99
N SER A 639 -31.39 -24.15 -31.65
CA SER A 639 -31.95 -24.32 -32.98
C SER A 639 -33.01 -25.42 -33.02
N TYR A 640 -34.17 -25.14 -33.63
CA TYR A 640 -35.26 -26.09 -33.78
C TYR A 640 -35.79 -26.11 -35.21
N LYS A 641 -36.12 -27.29 -35.72
CA LYS A 641 -36.68 -27.47 -37.06
C LYS A 641 -38.14 -27.86 -36.94
N THR A 642 -39.02 -27.07 -37.54
CA THR A 642 -40.47 -27.29 -37.48
C THR A 642 -41.11 -27.33 -38.87
N SER A 643 -42.25 -28.00 -38.99
CA SER A 643 -43.09 -27.97 -40.20
C SER A 643 -44.36 -27.17 -39.93
N VAL A 644 -44.57 -26.10 -40.70
CA VAL A 644 -45.75 -25.25 -40.63
C VAL A 644 -46.72 -25.69 -41.72
N TYR A 645 -47.98 -25.89 -41.35
CA TYR A 645 -49.09 -26.23 -42.25
C TYR A 645 -50.27 -25.31 -41.97
N ASN A 646 -50.42 -24.26 -42.76
CA ASN A 646 -51.56 -23.35 -42.71
C ASN A 646 -52.64 -23.85 -43.67
N LYS A 647 -53.29 -24.98 -43.31
CA LYS A 647 -54.50 -25.40 -44.03
C LYS A 647 -55.62 -24.41 -43.73
N GLN A 648 -56.26 -23.89 -44.79
CA GLN A 648 -57.51 -23.13 -44.71
C GLN A 648 -58.63 -23.97 -44.09
#